data_AF-A0A933DEN6-F1
#
_entry.id   AF-A0A933DEN6-F1
#
_cell.length_a   1.000
_cell.length_b   1.000
_cell.length_c   1.000
_cell.angle_alpha   90.00
_cell.angle_beta   90.00
_cell.angle_gamma   90.00
#
_symmetry.space_group_name_H-M   'P 1'
#
loop_
_entity.id
_entity.type
_entity.pdbx_description
1 polymer ?
#
loop_
_entity_poly.entity_id
_entity_poly.type
_entity_poly.pdbx_seq_one_letter_code
_entity_poly.pdbx_strand_id
1 'polypeptide(L)'
;MQKKMCGASKVLTKSIFNSLLAMVLVFGSVSAHAGLADVFVEMYDKVKSGAVQPLYQSIREYIVEQRLLDFLESMQLEDPELESKYRQVITSSAFDESYFPFLLSMMDRFGVLKKVLKGSQSSEGDLKEWIKNPTHREYLRTILLIFGKLFLFKNGEEAAASEIHKQILILSKNPNLPPFVISKLDPMLKDPEAASDLYHFIGQLVKTLGMDYFVDFQRRQALRQAKLQWFAKATWQDVAMYFEQSMTKRRAVMMLVDGVGGQYMVDLLKAGKARYPSIAEMYRGGAWVDRSVSSTPTISTRNIAILETGVGVSETSVKGEQASTEIPNFTYVNRRNQEWMYFWGRDGICLRDLAKKGGAKSIFEYLDSFQTLSFMGHFDTGADERFSYFTGEVLFQFYPDLAETIGFMDLSRRSAKERNLNRKRMEVVSYIHRESQRWVNQIFWTEQHYKTLATEILETEDEGLPDFLLWYCPWVDHKTHELGPYHEKVVNQYLVKFDEDVGQLFRYYVEAGVYDQTLFGLVSDHGQIQVDLDAGVADVGASVIHPKTKFWKKISSDEGGPPKLDRSKSSIVGYDVVYGSTAGGSFVMDLFHLDAYKSPEEPTDPLTVSHLERWASHPTLMDVRSYPLFSGDRVDWVYEIKTKLKDTLDYFLVRESLPENDPSVDSCVRIIAPKGEGRILRKFSPKIWERLQKDPDFRGSREFKEAKFEKYLYQYALVSDSITGKVEGDPLGMMNQSSLVTTWVELGQWHSDEEWLQATAKLDRLDAIHEISHLYDSDLAGTLNLFPARGKGFNTHVPGRHAGELFEEKNSLQVYYGSLIPHPKKIAIARGGSMPVTLIHYLWGDEKFNDIEYNFDFKSLWRDIRKEQ
;
A
#
# COMPACT_ATOMS: atom_id res chain seq x y z
N MET A 1 -11.39 -10.02 -68.74
CA MET A 1 -10.93 -11.20 -69.49
C MET A 1 -9.42 -11.35 -69.30
N GLN A 2 -8.98 -12.49 -68.74
CA GLN A 2 -7.70 -13.25 -68.89
C GLN A 2 -6.37 -12.48 -69.13
N LYS A 3 -5.20 -12.81 -68.57
CA LYS A 3 -4.65 -13.88 -67.71
C LYS A 3 -3.20 -13.45 -67.32
N LYS A 4 -2.80 -13.71 -66.06
CA LYS A 4 -1.53 -14.30 -65.52
C LYS A 4 -0.24 -14.27 -66.39
N MET A 5 1.01 -14.13 -65.90
CA MET A 5 1.62 -14.57 -64.63
C MET A 5 3.10 -14.09 -64.47
N CYS A 6 3.56 -14.00 -63.20
CA CYS A 6 4.89 -14.23 -62.61
C CYS A 6 6.19 -13.54 -63.10
N GLY A 7 6.93 -12.93 -62.16
CA GLY A 7 8.38 -12.66 -62.30
C GLY A 7 9.04 -11.78 -61.22
N ALA A 8 9.42 -12.40 -60.10
CA ALA A 8 10.58 -12.10 -59.22
C ALA A 8 10.73 -10.75 -58.46
N SER A 9 10.70 -10.88 -57.12
CA SER A 9 11.19 -9.94 -56.12
C SER A 9 12.72 -9.97 -55.96
N LYS A 10 13.30 -8.80 -55.67
CA LYS A 10 14.46 -8.49 -54.79
C LYS A 10 15.27 -7.37 -55.45
N VAL A 11 15.14 -6.16 -54.90
CA VAL A 11 16.09 -5.02 -54.83
C VAL A 11 15.23 -3.76 -54.65
N LEU A 12 14.76 -3.49 -53.43
CA LEU A 12 14.18 -2.18 -53.09
C LEU A 12 14.13 -1.93 -51.57
N THR A 13 15.27 -2.03 -50.88
CA THR A 13 15.37 -1.62 -49.45
C THR A 13 16.68 -0.90 -49.12
N LYS A 14 17.41 -0.40 -50.13
CA LYS A 14 18.66 0.37 -49.94
C LYS A 14 18.57 1.85 -50.32
N SER A 15 17.42 2.33 -50.80
CA SER A 15 17.26 3.72 -51.29
C SER A 15 16.55 4.68 -50.33
N ILE A 16 15.98 4.21 -49.22
CA ILE A 16 15.24 5.07 -48.28
C ILE A 16 16.15 5.59 -47.15
N PHE A 17 17.27 4.92 -46.88
CA PHE A 17 18.17 5.30 -45.79
C PHE A 17 19.11 6.47 -46.14
N ASN A 18 19.44 6.66 -47.43
CA ASN A 18 20.35 7.73 -47.87
C ASN A 18 19.66 9.07 -48.15
N SER A 19 18.33 9.12 -48.19
CA SER A 19 17.57 10.36 -48.40
C SER A 19 17.20 11.09 -47.10
N LEU A 20 17.28 10.41 -45.94
CA LEU A 20 17.02 11.03 -44.64
C LEU A 20 18.25 11.75 -44.07
N LEU A 21 19.46 11.36 -44.48
CA LEU A 21 20.72 11.93 -43.98
C LEU A 21 21.15 13.21 -44.74
N ALA A 22 20.52 13.50 -45.89
CA ALA A 22 20.82 14.66 -46.73
C ALA A 22 19.94 15.90 -46.45
N MET A 23 19.03 15.83 -45.49
CA MET A 23 18.09 16.92 -45.14
C MET A 23 18.47 17.71 -43.87
N VAL A 24 19.70 17.57 -43.38
CA VAL A 24 20.20 18.24 -42.15
C VAL A 24 21.29 19.28 -42.44
N LEU A 25 21.67 19.51 -43.70
CA LEU A 25 22.62 20.56 -44.05
C LEU A 25 22.01 21.51 -45.06
N VAL A 26 22.07 22.81 -44.74
CA VAL A 26 21.61 24.00 -45.50
C VAL A 26 20.17 24.44 -45.19
N PHE A 27 19.99 25.28 -44.16
CA PHE A 27 19.52 26.68 -44.27
C PHE A 27 19.53 27.34 -42.88
N GLY A 28 20.17 28.50 -42.77
CA GLY A 28 20.35 29.26 -41.53
C GLY A 28 19.17 30.17 -41.19
N SER A 29 19.15 30.55 -39.89
CA SER A 29 18.54 31.71 -39.24
C SER A 29 17.21 32.26 -39.78
N VAL A 30 16.16 32.25 -38.94
CA VAL A 30 15.35 33.42 -38.53
C VAL A 30 14.33 32.95 -37.47
N SER A 31 14.12 33.81 -36.48
CA SER A 31 13.24 33.76 -35.30
C SER A 31 11.92 32.95 -35.39
N ALA A 32 11.61 32.21 -34.32
CA ALA A 32 10.24 32.05 -33.80
C ALA A 32 10.26 31.64 -32.32
N HIS A 33 9.68 32.48 -31.46
CA HIS A 33 9.18 32.09 -30.15
C HIS A 33 7.93 31.21 -30.35
N ALA A 34 7.69 30.28 -29.43
CA ALA A 34 6.66 29.23 -29.40
C ALA A 34 6.98 27.99 -30.28
N GLY A 35 7.21 26.84 -29.63
CA GLY A 35 7.46 25.57 -30.33
C GLY A 35 8.19 24.46 -29.55
N LEU A 36 8.50 24.64 -28.26
CA LEU A 36 9.11 23.58 -27.42
C LEU A 36 8.08 22.82 -26.56
N ALA A 37 6.95 23.44 -26.23
CA ALA A 37 5.84 22.77 -25.54
C ALA A 37 5.10 21.80 -26.48
N ASP A 38 4.88 22.19 -27.74
CA ASP A 38 4.18 21.35 -28.72
C ASP A 38 5.02 20.14 -29.16
N VAL A 39 6.36 20.26 -29.19
CA VAL A 39 7.25 19.12 -29.45
C VAL A 39 7.29 18.16 -28.26
N PHE A 40 7.16 18.65 -27.02
CA PHE A 40 7.06 17.80 -25.84
C PHE A 40 5.70 17.09 -25.73
N VAL A 41 4.61 17.75 -26.12
CA VAL A 41 3.28 17.13 -26.19
C VAL A 41 3.21 16.13 -27.34
N GLU A 42 3.81 16.43 -28.50
CA GLU A 42 3.85 15.51 -29.64
C GLU A 42 4.82 14.33 -29.40
N MET A 43 5.92 14.51 -28.64
CA MET A 43 6.77 13.41 -28.17
C MET A 43 6.10 12.60 -27.06
N TYR A 44 5.38 13.23 -26.14
CA TYR A 44 4.61 12.55 -25.09
C TYR A 44 3.45 11.72 -25.69
N ASP A 45 2.75 12.25 -26.69
CA ASP A 45 1.70 11.53 -27.42
C ASP A 45 2.25 10.44 -28.36
N LYS A 46 3.44 10.63 -28.96
CA LYS A 46 4.13 9.57 -29.74
C LYS A 46 4.75 8.47 -28.86
N VAL A 47 5.10 8.79 -27.61
CA VAL A 47 5.47 7.81 -26.57
C VAL A 47 4.23 7.04 -26.12
N LYS A 48 3.09 7.71 -25.98
CA LYS A 48 1.79 7.09 -25.67
C LYS A 48 1.22 6.23 -26.81
N SER A 49 1.61 6.50 -28.07
CA SER A 49 1.15 5.78 -29.26
C SER A 49 2.03 4.59 -29.69
N GLY A 50 3.06 4.22 -28.92
CA GLY A 50 3.86 3.01 -29.16
C GLY A 50 4.92 3.07 -30.27
N ALA A 51 5.27 4.25 -30.79
CA ALA A 51 6.16 4.37 -31.95
C ALA A 51 7.68 4.38 -31.64
N VAL A 52 8.10 4.34 -30.37
CA VAL A 52 9.53 4.40 -29.96
C VAL A 52 10.13 3.03 -29.65
N GLN A 53 9.40 1.94 -29.88
CA GLN A 53 9.90 0.58 -29.62
C GLN A 53 11.25 0.24 -30.31
N PRO A 54 11.52 0.69 -31.56
CA PRO A 54 12.78 0.36 -32.24
C PRO A 54 14.00 1.15 -31.73
N LEU A 55 13.85 2.45 -31.45
CA LEU A 55 14.94 3.31 -30.94
C LEU A 55 15.30 2.95 -29.49
N TYR A 56 14.28 2.57 -28.73
CA TYR A 56 14.39 1.98 -27.40
C TYR A 56 15.17 0.66 -27.39
N GLN A 57 15.00 -0.17 -28.42
CA GLN A 57 15.75 -1.43 -28.56
C GLN A 57 17.23 -1.19 -28.90
N SER A 58 17.53 -0.27 -29.83
CA SER A 58 18.92 -0.03 -30.27
C SER A 58 19.80 0.65 -29.21
N ILE A 59 19.27 1.56 -28.39
CA ILE A 59 20.03 2.21 -27.31
C ILE A 59 20.22 1.27 -26.12
N ARG A 60 19.23 0.41 -25.85
CA ARG A 60 19.25 -0.63 -24.81
C ARG A 60 20.31 -1.70 -25.08
N GLU A 61 20.45 -2.15 -26.31
CA GLU A 61 21.43 -3.17 -26.69
C GLU A 61 22.87 -2.62 -26.56
N TYR A 62 23.13 -1.41 -27.07
CA TYR A 62 24.47 -0.83 -27.09
C TYR A 62 25.08 -0.50 -25.71
N ILE A 63 24.28 0.02 -24.77
CA ILE A 63 24.78 0.46 -23.44
C ILE A 63 24.97 -0.72 -22.48
N VAL A 64 24.09 -1.73 -22.57
CA VAL A 64 24.15 -2.92 -21.71
C VAL A 64 25.27 -3.85 -22.15
N GLU A 65 25.45 -4.05 -23.46
CA GLU A 65 26.49 -4.92 -24.01
C GLU A 65 27.89 -4.43 -23.65
N GLN A 66 28.17 -3.12 -23.77
CA GLN A 66 29.51 -2.60 -23.56
C GLN A 66 29.94 -2.57 -22.08
N ARG A 67 29.04 -2.22 -21.16
CA ARG A 67 29.35 -2.26 -19.71
C ARG A 67 29.45 -3.68 -19.15
N LEU A 68 28.80 -4.65 -19.79
CA LEU A 68 28.90 -6.06 -19.42
C LEU A 68 30.21 -6.68 -19.92
N LEU A 69 30.67 -6.29 -21.11
CA LEU A 69 31.97 -6.69 -21.64
C LEU A 69 33.14 -6.12 -20.82
N ASP A 70 33.09 -4.83 -20.46
CA ASP A 70 34.10 -4.20 -19.59
C ASP A 70 34.19 -4.86 -18.20
N PHE A 71 33.05 -5.34 -17.67
CA PHE A 71 32.98 -6.07 -16.40
C PHE A 71 33.55 -7.49 -16.51
N LEU A 72 33.29 -8.20 -17.62
CA LEU A 72 33.82 -9.54 -17.85
C LEU A 72 35.33 -9.54 -18.12
N GLU A 73 35.86 -8.52 -18.83
CA GLU A 73 37.32 -8.34 -18.99
C GLU A 73 38.02 -8.08 -17.65
N SER A 74 37.31 -7.53 -16.66
CA SER A 74 37.85 -7.33 -15.30
C SER A 74 37.87 -8.59 -14.44
N MET A 75 37.14 -9.64 -14.82
CA MET A 75 37.17 -10.95 -14.17
C MET A 75 38.09 -11.88 -14.96
N GLN A 76 39.34 -12.04 -14.54
CA GLN A 76 40.21 -13.09 -15.08
C GLN A 76 39.64 -14.47 -14.73
N LEU A 77 38.86 -15.06 -15.64
CA LEU A 77 38.37 -16.42 -15.52
C LEU A 77 39.44 -17.34 -16.11
N GLU A 78 40.09 -18.15 -15.25
CA GLU A 78 41.19 -19.06 -15.61
C GLU A 78 40.74 -20.30 -16.43
N ASP A 79 39.60 -20.22 -17.14
CA ASP A 79 39.04 -21.30 -17.96
C ASP A 79 38.73 -20.81 -19.39
N PRO A 80 39.63 -21.10 -20.37
CA PRO A 80 39.49 -20.68 -21.76
C PRO A 80 38.28 -21.31 -22.49
N GLU A 81 37.81 -22.48 -22.05
CA GLU A 81 36.67 -23.16 -22.67
C GLU A 81 35.35 -22.52 -22.21
N LEU A 82 35.30 -22.12 -20.95
CA LEU A 82 34.19 -21.34 -20.38
C LEU A 82 34.12 -19.94 -21.03
N GLU A 83 35.27 -19.26 -21.19
CA GLU A 83 35.35 -17.94 -21.83
C GLU A 83 34.86 -17.97 -23.29
N SER A 84 35.24 -19.02 -24.05
CA SER A 84 34.79 -19.22 -25.44
C SER A 84 33.28 -19.49 -25.56
N LYS A 85 32.73 -20.30 -24.65
CA LYS A 85 31.28 -20.55 -24.55
C LYS A 85 30.51 -19.27 -24.23
N TYR A 86 30.99 -18.45 -23.30
CA TYR A 86 30.32 -17.19 -22.94
C TYR A 86 30.34 -16.17 -24.09
N ARG A 87 31.43 -16.06 -24.87
CA ARG A 87 31.50 -15.16 -26.05
C ARG A 87 30.52 -15.55 -27.16
N GLN A 88 30.24 -16.84 -27.35
CA GLN A 88 29.20 -17.31 -28.29
C GLN A 88 27.77 -17.08 -27.77
N VAL A 89 27.58 -17.08 -26.44
CA VAL A 89 26.26 -16.86 -25.81
C VAL A 89 25.84 -15.38 -25.86
N ILE A 90 26.78 -14.44 -25.72
CA ILE A 90 26.52 -12.99 -25.76
C ILE A 90 25.99 -12.52 -27.14
N THR A 91 26.32 -13.22 -28.23
CA THR A 91 25.98 -12.81 -29.61
C THR A 91 24.73 -13.49 -30.19
N SER A 92 24.03 -14.34 -29.41
CA SER A 92 22.85 -15.09 -29.88
C SER A 92 21.54 -14.43 -29.47
N SER A 93 20.56 -14.39 -30.38
CA SER A 93 19.23 -13.77 -30.17
C SER A 93 18.25 -14.58 -29.32
N ALA A 94 18.73 -15.60 -28.60
CA ALA A 94 17.97 -16.39 -27.64
C ALA A 94 18.36 -15.98 -26.21
N PHE A 95 17.37 -15.54 -25.43
CA PHE A 95 17.55 -15.07 -24.06
C PHE A 95 17.95 -16.24 -23.13
N ASP A 96 19.20 -16.25 -22.69
CA ASP A 96 19.82 -17.22 -21.78
C ASP A 96 20.74 -16.48 -20.79
N GLU A 97 21.02 -17.08 -19.62
CA GLU A 97 21.89 -16.82 -18.44
C GLU A 97 22.74 -15.52 -18.29
N SER A 98 22.94 -14.73 -19.33
CA SER A 98 23.58 -13.40 -19.39
C SER A 98 22.96 -12.29 -18.50
N TYR A 99 21.80 -12.51 -17.89
CA TYR A 99 21.20 -11.61 -16.89
C TYR A 99 21.60 -11.95 -15.44
N PHE A 100 22.29 -13.07 -15.24
CA PHE A 100 22.84 -13.49 -13.96
C PHE A 100 23.80 -12.46 -13.33
N PRO A 101 24.64 -11.72 -14.10
CA PRO A 101 25.45 -10.63 -13.57
C PRO A 101 24.64 -9.42 -13.08
N PHE A 102 23.45 -9.15 -13.61
CA PHE A 102 22.55 -8.10 -13.09
C PHE A 102 21.94 -8.50 -11.74
N LEU A 103 21.53 -9.77 -11.61
CA LEU A 103 21.05 -10.33 -10.34
C LEU A 103 22.18 -10.40 -9.29
N LEU A 104 23.38 -10.85 -9.68
CA LEU A 104 24.57 -10.85 -8.85
C LEU A 104 25.03 -9.43 -8.51
N SER A 105 24.89 -8.45 -9.41
CA SER A 105 25.16 -7.03 -9.17
C SER A 105 24.17 -6.44 -8.18
N MET A 106 22.87 -6.77 -8.25
CA MET A 106 21.93 -6.44 -7.17
C MET A 106 22.38 -7.07 -5.85
N MET A 107 22.63 -8.39 -5.81
CA MET A 107 22.98 -9.11 -4.58
C MET A 107 24.35 -8.72 -3.99
N ASP A 108 25.34 -8.34 -4.82
CA ASP A 108 26.65 -7.82 -4.38
C ASP A 108 26.55 -6.34 -3.98
N ARG A 109 25.73 -5.52 -4.66
CA ARG A 109 25.43 -4.13 -4.24
C ARG A 109 24.67 -4.08 -2.91
N PHE A 110 23.79 -5.02 -2.65
CA PHE A 110 23.10 -5.20 -1.36
C PHE A 110 23.96 -5.94 -0.32
N GLY A 111 25.20 -6.33 -0.65
CA GLY A 111 26.13 -6.98 0.29
C GLY A 111 25.72 -8.37 0.78
N VAL A 112 24.65 -8.95 0.20
CA VAL A 112 24.04 -10.23 0.59
C VAL A 112 25.07 -11.36 0.47
N LEU A 113 25.81 -11.39 -0.64
CA LEU A 113 26.87 -12.39 -0.86
C LEU A 113 28.07 -12.22 0.09
N LYS A 114 28.44 -10.99 0.45
CA LYS A 114 29.62 -10.69 1.28
C LYS A 114 29.38 -10.89 2.78
N LYS A 115 28.16 -10.65 3.31
CA LYS A 115 27.86 -10.85 4.74
C LYS A 115 27.36 -12.25 5.09
N VAL A 116 26.69 -12.96 4.17
CA VAL A 116 26.50 -14.42 4.27
C VAL A 116 27.84 -15.13 4.53
N LEU A 117 28.93 -14.59 3.99
CA LEU A 117 30.28 -15.14 4.12
C LEU A 117 31.10 -14.63 5.33
N LYS A 118 30.69 -13.56 6.03
CA LYS A 118 31.52 -12.95 7.11
C LYS A 118 30.84 -12.64 8.45
N GLY A 119 29.50 -12.69 8.57
CA GLY A 119 28.78 -11.99 9.65
C GLY A 119 28.27 -12.75 10.88
N SER A 120 28.37 -14.08 11.01
CA SER A 120 27.81 -14.78 12.20
C SER A 120 28.86 -15.10 13.27
N GLN A 121 28.85 -14.34 14.36
CA GLN A 121 29.40 -14.74 15.66
C GLN A 121 28.38 -14.35 16.75
N SER A 122 27.34 -15.16 16.93
CA SER A 122 26.82 -15.60 18.24
C SER A 122 25.42 -16.22 18.10
N SER A 123 25.36 -17.51 18.49
CA SER A 123 24.21 -18.36 18.91
C SER A 123 23.04 -18.67 17.95
N GLU A 124 22.80 -19.98 17.84
CA GLU A 124 21.63 -20.74 17.38
C GLU A 124 21.27 -20.78 15.87
N GLY A 125 21.59 -21.93 15.26
CA GLY A 125 21.19 -22.34 13.90
C GLY A 125 22.09 -21.79 12.79
N ASP A 126 23.22 -22.45 12.53
CA ASP A 126 24.25 -21.92 11.62
C ASP A 126 23.81 -21.93 10.14
N LEU A 127 23.27 -20.80 9.67
CA LEU A 127 23.05 -20.53 8.23
C LEU A 127 24.36 -20.73 7.43
N LYS A 128 25.55 -20.64 8.04
CA LYS A 128 26.82 -21.01 7.38
C LYS A 128 26.95 -22.51 7.17
N GLU A 129 26.52 -23.38 8.08
CA GLU A 129 26.46 -24.83 7.83
C GLU A 129 25.44 -25.15 6.75
N TRP A 130 24.28 -24.48 6.79
CA TRP A 130 23.26 -24.65 5.75
C TRP A 130 23.83 -24.27 4.37
N ILE A 131 24.43 -23.10 4.20
CA ILE A 131 24.97 -22.64 2.90
C ILE A 131 26.28 -23.33 2.51
N LYS A 132 27.07 -23.87 3.45
CA LYS A 132 28.26 -24.67 3.11
C LYS A 132 27.88 -25.95 2.38
N ASN A 133 26.69 -26.49 2.62
CA ASN A 133 26.17 -27.63 1.88
C ASN A 133 26.05 -27.27 0.38
N PRO A 134 26.82 -27.91 -0.52
CA PRO A 134 26.75 -27.65 -1.96
C PRO A 134 25.32 -27.75 -2.52
N THR A 135 24.50 -28.63 -1.93
CA THR A 135 23.10 -28.83 -2.28
C THR A 135 22.25 -27.61 -1.94
N HIS A 136 22.42 -26.99 -0.78
CA HIS A 136 21.66 -25.79 -0.39
C HIS A 136 22.12 -24.56 -1.16
N ARG A 137 23.41 -24.48 -1.53
CA ARG A 137 23.93 -23.46 -2.44
C ARG A 137 23.35 -23.59 -3.84
N GLU A 138 23.30 -24.80 -4.38
CA GLU A 138 22.68 -25.07 -5.68
C GLU A 138 21.17 -24.85 -5.63
N TYR A 139 20.53 -25.14 -4.49
CA TYR A 139 19.12 -24.85 -4.24
C TYR A 139 18.82 -23.35 -4.22
N LEU A 140 19.59 -22.57 -3.45
CA LEU A 140 19.47 -21.11 -3.41
C LEU A 140 19.74 -20.51 -4.79
N ARG A 141 20.77 -20.99 -5.49
CA ARG A 141 21.09 -20.60 -6.88
C ARG A 141 19.95 -20.94 -7.83
N THR A 142 19.36 -22.12 -7.73
CA THR A 142 18.22 -22.57 -8.57
C THR A 142 16.99 -21.71 -8.31
N ILE A 143 16.67 -21.42 -7.04
CA ILE A 143 15.60 -20.50 -6.68
C ILE A 143 15.86 -19.12 -7.27
N LEU A 144 17.06 -18.58 -7.10
CA LEU A 144 17.43 -17.27 -7.63
C LEU A 144 17.44 -17.24 -9.16
N LEU A 145 17.79 -18.34 -9.83
CA LEU A 145 17.69 -18.51 -11.27
C LEU A 145 16.23 -18.59 -11.74
N ILE A 146 15.38 -19.30 -11.01
CA ILE A 146 13.95 -19.38 -11.27
C ILE A 146 13.35 -17.98 -11.10
N PHE A 147 13.53 -17.35 -9.93
CA PHE A 147 13.07 -15.98 -9.68
C PHE A 147 13.65 -14.97 -10.67
N GLY A 148 14.92 -15.08 -11.03
CA GLY A 148 15.56 -14.20 -12.02
C GLY A 148 15.05 -14.39 -13.45
N LYS A 149 14.85 -15.64 -13.89
CA LYS A 149 14.23 -15.96 -15.19
C LYS A 149 12.78 -15.49 -15.22
N LEU A 150 12.08 -15.68 -14.10
CA LEU A 150 10.72 -15.22 -13.89
C LEU A 150 10.63 -13.71 -14.01
N PHE A 151 11.41 -12.96 -13.24
CA PHE A 151 11.40 -11.49 -13.18
C PHE A 151 11.55 -10.80 -14.55
N LEU A 152 12.05 -11.53 -15.54
CA LEU A 152 12.37 -11.03 -16.88
C LEU A 152 11.41 -11.55 -17.97
N PHE A 153 10.32 -12.24 -17.61
CA PHE A 153 9.34 -12.71 -18.59
C PHE A 153 8.60 -11.55 -19.27
N LYS A 154 9.05 -11.25 -20.48
CA LYS A 154 8.44 -10.29 -21.43
C LYS A 154 7.18 -10.85 -22.11
N ASN A 155 6.96 -12.17 -22.08
CA ASN A 155 6.01 -12.88 -22.95
C ASN A 155 4.63 -13.16 -22.33
N GLY A 156 4.32 -12.55 -21.18
CA GLY A 156 3.01 -12.69 -20.53
C GLY A 156 2.97 -13.76 -19.43
N GLU A 157 1.89 -13.72 -18.65
CA GLU A 157 1.65 -14.54 -17.46
C GLU A 157 1.73 -16.05 -17.75
N GLU A 158 1.15 -16.50 -18.86
CA GLU A 158 1.11 -17.92 -19.25
C GLU A 158 2.51 -18.49 -19.54
N ALA A 159 3.39 -17.67 -20.13
CA ALA A 159 4.76 -18.08 -20.43
C ALA A 159 5.60 -18.21 -19.16
N ALA A 160 5.41 -17.29 -18.20
CA ALA A 160 6.04 -17.38 -16.89
C ALA A 160 5.54 -18.64 -16.15
N ALA A 161 4.22 -18.84 -16.07
CA ALA A 161 3.62 -20.00 -15.43
C ALA A 161 4.13 -21.33 -15.98
N SER A 162 4.20 -21.47 -17.30
CA SER A 162 4.71 -22.66 -17.98
C SER A 162 6.18 -22.96 -17.64
N GLU A 163 7.03 -21.93 -17.56
CA GLU A 163 8.42 -22.12 -17.18
C GLU A 163 8.55 -22.46 -15.68
N ILE A 164 7.75 -21.87 -14.77
CA ILE A 164 7.75 -22.27 -13.36
C ILE A 164 7.40 -23.74 -13.23
N HIS A 165 6.34 -24.18 -13.92
CA HIS A 165 5.93 -25.58 -13.92
C HIS A 165 7.09 -26.50 -14.32
N LYS A 166 7.77 -26.16 -15.42
CA LYS A 166 8.92 -26.91 -15.91
C LYS A 166 10.07 -26.94 -14.89
N GLN A 167 10.37 -25.83 -14.23
CA GLN A 167 11.43 -25.75 -13.22
C GLN A 167 11.07 -26.51 -11.95
N ILE A 168 9.80 -26.49 -11.50
CA ILE A 168 9.33 -27.32 -10.39
C ILE A 168 9.44 -28.80 -10.73
N LEU A 169 9.10 -29.20 -11.96
CA LEU A 169 9.27 -30.58 -12.44
C LEU A 169 10.74 -31.02 -12.50
N ILE A 170 11.68 -30.08 -12.68
CA ILE A 170 13.12 -30.35 -12.60
C ILE A 170 13.55 -30.47 -11.14
N LEU A 171 13.13 -29.53 -10.29
CA LEU A 171 13.41 -29.52 -8.85
C LEU A 171 12.89 -30.79 -8.17
N SER A 172 11.67 -31.23 -8.47
CA SER A 172 11.06 -32.41 -7.85
C SER A 172 11.80 -33.72 -8.15
N LYS A 173 12.58 -33.75 -9.23
CA LYS A 173 13.44 -34.88 -9.59
C LYS A 173 14.82 -34.83 -8.92
N ASN A 174 15.12 -33.77 -8.15
CA ASN A 174 16.37 -33.66 -7.42
C ASN A 174 16.31 -34.50 -6.13
N PRO A 175 17.10 -35.59 -6.03
CA PRO A 175 17.05 -36.49 -4.88
C PRO A 175 17.60 -35.87 -3.59
N ASN A 176 18.22 -34.69 -3.67
CA ASN A 176 18.86 -34.02 -2.54
C ASN A 176 18.01 -32.89 -1.95
N LEU A 177 16.72 -32.77 -2.32
CA LEU A 177 15.86 -31.74 -1.75
C LEU A 177 15.63 -31.98 -0.24
N PRO A 178 15.63 -30.91 0.59
CA PRO A 178 15.27 -31.04 2.00
C PRO A 178 13.87 -31.63 2.18
N PRO A 179 13.62 -32.48 3.21
CA PRO A 179 12.32 -33.13 3.42
C PRO A 179 11.13 -32.16 3.50
N PHE A 180 11.32 -30.96 4.05
CA PHE A 180 10.26 -29.95 4.11
C PHE A 180 9.87 -29.43 2.71
N VAL A 181 10.84 -29.31 1.78
CA VAL A 181 10.58 -28.89 0.39
C VAL A 181 9.81 -29.98 -0.34
N ILE A 182 10.24 -31.24 -0.17
CA ILE A 182 9.52 -32.40 -0.75
C ILE A 182 8.09 -32.45 -0.24
N SER A 183 7.87 -32.27 1.07
CA SER A 183 6.53 -32.28 1.68
C SER A 183 5.60 -31.18 1.15
N LYS A 184 6.15 -30.08 0.61
CA LYS A 184 5.39 -28.98 0.01
C LYS A 184 5.23 -29.14 -1.50
N LEU A 185 6.22 -29.70 -2.20
CA LEU A 185 6.17 -29.97 -3.64
C LEU A 185 5.29 -31.17 -3.98
N ASP A 186 5.27 -32.21 -3.15
CA ASP A 186 4.51 -33.44 -3.38
C ASP A 186 3.01 -33.20 -3.59
N PRO A 187 2.32 -32.41 -2.73
CA PRO A 187 0.93 -32.05 -2.95
C PRO A 187 0.72 -31.28 -4.26
N MET A 188 1.63 -30.34 -4.58
CA MET A 188 1.56 -29.54 -5.81
C MET A 188 1.71 -30.39 -7.06
N LEU A 189 2.52 -31.46 -7.03
CA LEU A 189 2.71 -32.35 -8.18
C LEU A 189 1.58 -33.38 -8.33
N LYS A 190 0.86 -33.68 -7.25
CA LYS A 190 -0.28 -34.60 -7.22
C LYS A 190 -1.57 -33.95 -7.74
N ASP A 191 -1.65 -32.62 -7.72
CA ASP A 191 -2.75 -31.84 -8.26
C ASP A 191 -2.23 -30.85 -9.33
N PRO A 192 -2.11 -31.30 -10.61
CA PRO A 192 -1.58 -30.48 -11.70
C PRO A 192 -2.33 -29.16 -11.91
N GLU A 193 -3.62 -29.11 -11.55
CA GLU A 193 -4.46 -27.94 -11.69
C GLU A 193 -4.11 -26.90 -10.62
N ALA A 194 -4.04 -27.32 -9.35
CA ALA A 194 -3.57 -26.46 -8.25
C ALA A 194 -2.11 -25.99 -8.45
N ALA A 195 -1.26 -26.83 -9.04
CA ALA A 195 0.10 -26.46 -9.42
C ALA A 195 0.08 -25.35 -10.46
N SER A 196 -0.69 -25.53 -11.54
CA SER A 196 -0.84 -24.55 -12.61
C SER A 196 -1.34 -23.21 -12.09
N ASP A 197 -2.31 -23.21 -11.18
CA ASP A 197 -2.83 -21.99 -10.56
C ASP A 197 -1.76 -21.23 -9.77
N LEU A 198 -0.96 -21.96 -8.98
CA LEU A 198 0.14 -21.36 -8.26
C LEU A 198 1.18 -20.78 -9.23
N TYR A 199 1.43 -21.44 -10.36
CA TYR A 199 2.36 -20.93 -11.36
C TYR A 199 1.83 -19.68 -12.06
N HIS A 200 0.54 -19.61 -12.36
CA HIS A 200 -0.10 -18.40 -12.85
C HIS A 200 -0.02 -17.25 -11.85
N PHE A 201 -0.34 -17.52 -10.59
CA PHE A 201 -0.21 -16.56 -9.49
C PHE A 201 1.22 -16.01 -9.37
N ILE A 202 2.22 -16.90 -9.34
CA ILE A 202 3.63 -16.51 -9.29
C ILE A 202 4.01 -15.74 -10.57
N GLY A 203 3.54 -16.15 -11.74
CA GLY A 203 3.77 -15.46 -13.01
C GLY A 203 3.21 -14.03 -13.03
N GLN A 204 2.02 -13.82 -12.48
CA GLN A 204 1.42 -12.49 -12.31
C GLN A 204 2.23 -11.65 -11.32
N LEU A 205 2.58 -12.19 -10.16
CA LEU A 205 3.41 -11.53 -9.15
C LEU A 205 4.73 -11.06 -9.77
N VAL A 206 5.40 -11.97 -10.45
CA VAL A 206 6.67 -11.75 -11.14
C VAL A 206 6.58 -10.66 -12.21
N LYS A 207 5.52 -10.66 -13.02
CA LYS A 207 5.31 -9.64 -14.06
C LYS A 207 5.16 -8.26 -13.42
N THR A 208 4.33 -8.17 -12.37
CA THR A 208 4.08 -6.93 -11.65
C THR A 208 5.38 -6.39 -11.05
N LEU A 209 6.12 -7.23 -10.33
CA LEU A 209 7.41 -6.84 -9.74
C LEU A 209 8.45 -6.49 -10.82
N GLY A 210 8.62 -7.33 -11.83
CA GLY A 210 9.63 -7.15 -12.87
C GLY A 210 9.48 -5.85 -13.66
N MET A 211 8.24 -5.49 -14.02
CA MET A 211 7.96 -4.25 -14.75
C MET A 211 8.24 -3.01 -13.91
N ASP A 212 7.85 -3.01 -12.63
CA ASP A 212 8.03 -1.86 -11.75
C ASP A 212 9.51 -1.55 -11.51
N TYR A 213 10.30 -2.55 -11.12
CA TYR A 213 11.72 -2.36 -10.86
C TYR A 213 12.48 -1.84 -12.08
N PHE A 214 12.06 -2.26 -13.27
CA PHE A 214 12.65 -1.80 -14.51
C PHE A 214 12.28 -0.34 -14.83
N VAL A 215 11.02 0.05 -14.64
CA VAL A 215 10.58 1.46 -14.78
C VAL A 215 11.31 2.36 -13.78
N ASP A 216 11.42 1.93 -12.52
CA ASP A 216 12.11 2.65 -11.46
C ASP A 216 13.61 2.83 -11.79
N PHE A 217 14.26 1.78 -12.31
CA PHE A 217 15.64 1.87 -12.80
C PHE A 217 15.80 2.89 -13.94
N GLN A 218 14.89 2.87 -14.93
CA GLN A 218 14.94 3.83 -16.04
C GLN A 218 14.76 5.26 -15.59
N ARG A 219 13.81 5.50 -14.67
CA ARG A 219 13.59 6.83 -14.09
C ARG A 219 14.84 7.35 -13.39
N ARG A 220 15.50 6.51 -12.58
CA ARG A 220 16.78 6.87 -11.94
C ARG A 220 17.88 7.21 -12.95
N GLN A 221 18.03 6.42 -14.01
CA GLN A 221 19.02 6.73 -15.05
C GLN A 221 18.68 8.05 -15.77
N ALA A 222 17.41 8.28 -16.09
CA ALA A 222 16.97 9.52 -16.71
C ALA A 222 17.26 10.74 -15.81
N LEU A 223 16.98 10.64 -14.51
CA LEU A 223 17.28 11.70 -13.54
C LEU A 223 18.78 11.98 -13.42
N ARG A 224 19.62 10.95 -13.36
CA ARG A 224 21.09 11.11 -13.37
C ARG A 224 21.56 11.83 -14.63
N GLN A 225 21.07 11.42 -15.80
CA GLN A 225 21.43 12.07 -17.06
C GLN A 225 20.94 13.52 -17.11
N ALA A 226 19.72 13.81 -16.64
CA ALA A 226 19.20 15.18 -16.58
C ALA A 226 20.06 16.08 -15.68
N LYS A 227 20.53 15.57 -14.53
CA LYS A 227 21.42 16.31 -13.63
C LYS A 227 22.79 16.56 -14.25
N LEU A 228 23.37 15.60 -14.95
CA LEU A 228 24.63 15.78 -15.68
C LEU A 228 24.48 16.79 -16.83
N GLN A 229 23.34 16.77 -17.54
CA GLN A 229 23.04 17.75 -18.59
C GLN A 229 22.82 19.16 -18.03
N TRP A 230 22.18 19.27 -16.87
CA TRP A 230 22.08 20.54 -16.14
C TRP A 230 23.46 21.03 -15.71
N PHE A 231 24.28 20.17 -15.11
CA PHE A 231 25.63 20.50 -14.67
C PHE A 231 26.51 21.01 -15.81
N ALA A 232 26.38 20.45 -17.02
CA ALA A 232 27.10 20.93 -18.20
C ALA A 232 26.75 22.38 -18.62
N LYS A 233 25.62 22.91 -18.14
CA LYS A 233 25.12 24.27 -18.43
C LYS A 233 25.11 25.19 -17.20
N ALA A 234 25.22 24.62 -16.00
CA ALA A 234 25.13 25.33 -14.74
C ALA A 234 26.37 26.20 -14.49
N THR A 235 26.19 27.34 -13.82
CA THR A 235 27.31 28.11 -13.28
C THR A 235 27.83 27.46 -12.00
N TRP A 236 29.07 27.77 -11.60
CA TRP A 236 29.59 27.29 -10.32
C TRP A 236 28.77 27.77 -9.12
N GLN A 237 28.17 28.95 -9.18
CA GLN A 237 27.22 29.42 -8.17
C GLN A 237 25.97 28.54 -8.10
N ASP A 238 25.40 28.14 -9.24
CA ASP A 238 24.26 27.22 -9.27
C ASP A 238 24.61 25.87 -8.65
N VAL A 239 25.83 25.36 -8.91
CA VAL A 239 26.35 24.11 -8.34
C VAL A 239 26.54 24.21 -6.83
N ALA A 240 27.14 25.30 -6.34
CA ALA A 240 27.30 25.54 -4.92
C ALA A 240 25.93 25.60 -4.21
N MET A 241 24.99 26.36 -4.76
CA MET A 241 23.63 26.48 -4.22
C MET A 241 22.92 25.11 -4.19
N TYR A 242 23.01 24.33 -5.27
CA TYR A 242 22.43 22.98 -5.31
C TYR A 242 23.03 22.04 -4.25
N PHE A 243 24.35 22.05 -4.07
CA PHE A 243 25.02 21.21 -3.07
C PHE A 243 24.74 21.64 -1.63
N GLU A 244 24.70 22.95 -1.35
CA GLU A 244 24.30 23.50 -0.06
C GLU A 244 22.86 23.11 0.29
N GLN A 245 21.95 23.24 -0.67
CA GLN A 245 20.55 22.81 -0.51
C GLN A 245 20.44 21.31 -0.29
N SER A 246 21.24 20.50 -1.00
CA SER A 246 21.22 19.03 -0.85
C SER A 246 21.66 18.57 0.55
N MET A 247 22.62 19.26 1.17
CA MET A 247 23.08 18.95 2.53
C MET A 247 22.07 19.34 3.61
N THR A 248 21.23 20.35 3.34
CA THR A 248 20.23 20.88 4.28
C THR A 248 18.79 20.48 3.94
N LYS A 249 18.62 19.64 2.91
CA LYS A 249 17.32 19.19 2.41
C LYS A 249 16.55 18.43 3.49
N ARG A 250 15.27 18.74 3.63
CA ARG A 250 14.35 18.05 4.55
C ARG A 250 14.18 16.59 4.14
N ARG A 251 14.12 15.71 5.14
CA ARG A 251 13.96 14.27 4.99
C ARG A 251 12.87 13.72 5.90
N ALA A 252 12.20 12.65 5.50
CA ALA A 252 11.22 12.01 6.35
C ALA A 252 11.33 10.49 6.31
N VAL A 253 11.02 9.87 7.44
CA VAL A 253 10.96 8.42 7.58
C VAL A 253 9.60 8.06 8.15
N MET A 254 8.82 7.27 7.40
CA MET A 254 7.58 6.67 7.85
C MET A 254 7.84 5.21 8.23
N MET A 255 7.63 4.88 9.48
CA MET A 255 7.68 3.53 10.03
C MET A 255 6.23 3.09 10.27
N LEU A 256 5.77 2.09 9.55
CA LEU A 256 4.45 1.52 9.67
C LEU A 256 4.59 0.14 10.33
N VAL A 257 4.05 -0.02 11.53
CA VAL A 257 3.99 -1.31 12.21
C VAL A 257 2.55 -1.82 12.21
N ASP A 258 2.34 -3.02 11.70
CA ASP A 258 1.02 -3.61 11.63
C ASP A 258 0.54 -4.08 13.03
N GLY A 259 -0.72 -3.82 13.36
CA GLY A 259 -1.40 -4.41 14.52
C GLY A 259 -1.01 -3.89 15.91
N VAL A 260 -0.40 -2.71 16.04
CA VAL A 260 0.05 -2.17 17.35
C VAL A 260 -0.86 -1.06 17.85
N GLY A 261 -1.66 -1.38 18.87
CA GLY A 261 -2.48 -0.39 19.57
C GLY A 261 -1.66 0.65 20.34
N GLY A 262 -2.06 1.92 20.28
CA GLY A 262 -1.38 3.05 20.92
C GLY A 262 -1.42 2.96 22.45
N GLN A 263 -2.60 2.68 23.04
CA GLN A 263 -2.71 2.48 24.49
C GLN A 263 -1.97 1.23 24.96
N TYR A 264 -2.05 0.15 24.18
CA TYR A 264 -1.32 -1.09 24.43
C TYR A 264 0.20 -0.82 24.52
N MET A 265 0.76 -0.08 23.57
CA MET A 265 2.17 0.31 23.61
C MET A 265 2.51 1.18 24.82
N VAL A 266 1.66 2.15 25.17
CA VAL A 266 1.85 2.98 26.38
C VAL A 266 1.90 2.12 27.65
N ASP A 267 1.03 1.12 27.76
CA ASP A 267 0.95 0.25 28.92
C ASP A 267 2.18 -0.66 29.03
N LEU A 268 2.65 -1.22 27.90
CA LEU A 268 3.91 -1.95 27.82
C LEU A 268 5.12 -1.09 28.22
N LEU A 269 5.19 0.14 27.70
CA LEU A 269 6.23 1.09 28.06
C LEU A 269 6.21 1.35 29.57
N LYS A 270 5.05 1.58 30.18
CA LYS A 270 4.96 1.78 31.64
C LYS A 270 5.39 0.55 32.43
N ALA A 271 5.04 -0.65 31.97
CA ALA A 271 5.37 -1.91 32.63
C ALA A 271 6.86 -2.30 32.50
N GLY A 272 7.55 -1.85 31.44
CA GLY A 272 8.90 -2.35 31.14
C GLY A 272 9.74 -1.44 30.24
N LYS A 273 9.87 -0.14 30.57
CA LYS A 273 10.63 0.86 29.76
C LYS A 273 12.02 0.43 29.27
N ALA A 274 12.72 -0.42 30.03
CA ALA A 274 14.06 -0.91 29.65
C ALA A 274 14.03 -1.90 28.46
N ARG A 275 12.86 -2.44 28.11
CA ARG A 275 12.68 -3.44 27.05
C ARG A 275 12.55 -2.83 25.65
N TYR A 276 12.02 -1.61 25.55
CA TYR A 276 11.78 -0.91 24.27
C TYR A 276 12.45 0.47 24.30
N PRO A 277 13.79 0.54 24.37
CA PRO A 277 14.51 1.80 24.56
C PRO A 277 14.21 2.84 23.47
N SER A 278 14.08 2.42 22.21
CA SER A 278 13.92 3.34 21.07
C SER A 278 12.52 3.96 21.05
N ILE A 279 11.48 3.16 21.21
CA ILE A 279 10.09 3.62 21.31
C ILE A 279 9.89 4.40 22.62
N ALA A 280 10.54 4.03 23.71
CA ALA A 280 10.52 4.80 24.96
C ALA A 280 11.18 6.18 24.80
N GLU A 281 12.19 6.32 23.94
CA GLU A 281 12.76 7.60 23.54
C GLU A 281 11.72 8.43 22.75
N MET A 282 11.08 7.85 21.75
CA MET A 282 10.00 8.53 20.99
C MET A 282 8.85 8.97 21.91
N TYR A 283 8.42 8.12 22.86
CA TYR A 283 7.37 8.45 23.82
C TYR A 283 7.73 9.64 24.72
N ARG A 284 9.01 9.80 25.08
CA ARG A 284 9.47 10.86 25.98
C ARG A 284 9.90 12.14 25.26
N GLY A 285 10.30 12.05 24.00
CA GLY A 285 10.87 13.16 23.24
C GLY A 285 10.08 13.58 22.00
N GLY A 286 9.08 12.80 21.59
CA GLY A 286 8.27 13.05 20.40
C GLY A 286 6.93 13.73 20.68
N ALA A 287 6.16 13.91 19.60
CA ALA A 287 4.76 14.28 19.64
C ALA A 287 3.92 13.00 19.57
N TRP A 288 3.42 12.54 20.72
CA TRP A 288 2.61 11.35 20.84
C TRP A 288 1.12 11.68 20.62
N VAL A 289 0.43 10.91 19.79
CA VAL A 289 -1.03 10.98 19.68
C VAL A 289 -1.63 10.01 20.69
N ASP A 290 -2.27 10.54 21.73
CA ASP A 290 -2.85 9.72 22.81
C ASP A 290 -3.96 8.79 22.26
N ARG A 291 -4.66 9.23 21.22
CA ARG A 291 -5.75 8.52 20.54
C ARG A 291 -5.60 8.66 19.02
N SER A 292 -4.95 7.70 18.37
CA SER A 292 -4.89 7.66 16.90
C SER A 292 -5.99 6.74 16.38
N VAL A 293 -6.94 7.32 15.66
CA VAL A 293 -8.14 6.61 15.19
C VAL A 293 -7.85 5.91 13.87
N SER A 294 -8.03 4.59 13.86
CA SER A 294 -8.12 3.76 12.66
C SER A 294 -9.54 3.78 12.06
N SER A 295 -9.63 3.76 10.74
CA SER A 295 -10.91 3.80 10.03
C SER A 295 -11.70 2.49 10.19
N THR A 296 -13.05 2.56 10.17
CA THR A 296 -13.96 1.41 10.31
C THR A 296 -14.20 0.68 8.98
N PRO A 297 -14.00 -0.65 8.88
CA PRO A 297 -13.46 -1.55 9.89
C PRO A 297 -11.94 -1.44 10.02
N THR A 298 -11.42 -1.72 11.20
CA THR A 298 -10.01 -1.58 11.59
C THR A 298 -9.14 -2.70 11.00
N ILE A 299 -8.96 -2.69 9.69
CA ILE A 299 -8.24 -3.73 8.92
C ILE A 299 -7.09 -3.17 8.10
N SER A 300 -6.09 -4.00 7.82
CA SER A 300 -4.85 -3.59 7.17
C SER A 300 -5.01 -3.09 5.74
N THR A 301 -5.61 -3.84 4.81
CA THR A 301 -5.78 -3.39 3.41
C THR A 301 -6.49 -2.03 3.27
N ARG A 302 -7.42 -1.72 4.16
CA ARG A 302 -8.11 -0.42 4.21
C ARG A 302 -7.21 0.65 4.81
N ASN A 303 -6.69 0.40 6.02
CA ASN A 303 -5.98 1.42 6.78
C ASN A 303 -4.56 1.67 6.26
N ILE A 304 -3.86 0.67 5.75
CA ILE A 304 -2.58 0.84 5.04
C ILE A 304 -2.80 1.69 3.79
N ALA A 305 -3.86 1.47 3.01
CA ALA A 305 -4.16 2.32 1.84
C ALA A 305 -4.33 3.79 2.25
N ILE A 306 -5.05 4.05 3.35
CA ILE A 306 -5.21 5.39 3.93
C ILE A 306 -3.85 5.95 4.39
N LEU A 307 -3.05 5.16 5.10
CA LEU A 307 -1.75 5.58 5.64
C LEU A 307 -0.69 5.83 4.57
N GLU A 308 -0.77 5.18 3.42
CA GLU A 308 0.18 5.34 2.32
C GLU A 308 -0.28 6.34 1.25
N THR A 309 -1.51 6.89 1.35
CA THR A 309 -2.07 7.86 0.38
C THR A 309 -2.52 9.18 1.01
N GLY A 310 -2.92 9.17 2.29
CA GLY A 310 -3.59 10.30 2.95
C GLY A 310 -5.03 10.53 2.45
N VAL A 311 -5.64 9.53 1.82
CA VAL A 311 -6.98 9.58 1.21
C VAL A 311 -7.86 8.51 1.83
N GLY A 312 -9.14 8.82 2.04
CA GLY A 312 -10.16 7.93 2.60
C GLY A 312 -10.70 6.90 1.61
N VAL A 313 -11.71 6.14 2.04
CA VAL A 313 -12.32 5.05 1.25
C VAL A 313 -13.34 5.54 0.21
N SER A 314 -13.90 6.71 0.42
CA SER A 314 -14.97 7.26 -0.39
C SER A 314 -14.92 8.77 -0.34
N GLU A 315 -14.64 9.39 -1.48
CA GLU A 315 -14.79 10.82 -1.67
C GLU A 315 -15.53 11.10 -2.98
N THR A 316 -16.10 12.29 -3.02
CA THR A 316 -16.89 12.80 -4.14
C THR A 316 -15.93 13.24 -5.24
N SER A 317 -16.15 12.75 -6.45
CA SER A 317 -15.39 13.19 -7.62
C SER A 317 -15.57 14.69 -7.84
N VAL A 318 -14.46 15.43 -7.90
CA VAL A 318 -14.47 16.74 -8.60
C VAL A 318 -14.51 16.41 -10.10
N LYS A 319 -15.18 17.19 -10.94
CA LYS A 319 -15.34 16.93 -12.40
C LYS A 319 -14.05 16.39 -13.06
N GLY A 320 -13.89 15.06 -13.14
CA GLY A 320 -12.73 14.36 -13.72
C GLY A 320 -11.58 13.97 -12.77
N GLU A 321 -11.59 14.39 -11.50
CA GLU A 321 -10.57 14.10 -10.48
C GLU A 321 -11.22 13.40 -9.28
N GLN A 322 -11.29 12.06 -9.33
CA GLN A 322 -11.61 11.23 -8.16
C GLN A 322 -10.31 10.97 -7.38
N ALA A 323 -10.36 11.06 -6.05
CA ALA A 323 -9.27 10.64 -5.18
C ALA A 323 -9.90 9.82 -4.04
N SER A 324 -9.93 8.50 -4.21
CA SER A 324 -10.47 7.55 -3.24
C SER A 324 -9.65 6.28 -3.26
N THR A 325 -9.48 5.62 -2.12
CA THR A 325 -8.86 4.28 -2.10
C THR A 325 -9.82 3.20 -2.62
N GLU A 326 -11.15 3.41 -2.54
CA GLU A 326 -12.21 2.44 -2.90
C GLU A 326 -12.09 1.05 -2.23
N ILE A 327 -11.35 0.94 -1.13
CA ILE A 327 -11.16 -0.33 -0.41
C ILE A 327 -11.95 -0.30 0.91
N PRO A 328 -13.23 -0.75 0.93
CA PRO A 328 -14.04 -0.70 2.13
C PRO A 328 -13.72 -1.80 3.15
N ASN A 329 -13.27 -2.98 2.69
CA ASN A 329 -13.01 -4.15 3.53
C ASN A 329 -12.00 -5.14 2.87
N PHE A 330 -11.55 -6.21 3.57
CA PHE A 330 -10.73 -7.30 3.00
C PHE A 330 -11.51 -8.12 1.96
N THR A 331 -12.83 -8.18 2.12
CA THR A 331 -13.75 -8.76 1.16
C THR A 331 -14.89 -7.81 0.88
N TYR A 332 -15.20 -7.65 -0.41
CA TYR A 332 -16.37 -6.89 -0.81
C TYR A 332 -16.93 -7.40 -2.15
N VAL A 333 -18.15 -6.97 -2.45
CA VAL A 333 -18.84 -7.27 -3.69
C VAL A 333 -18.89 -6.02 -4.56
N ASN A 334 -18.45 -6.14 -5.81
CA ASN A 334 -18.68 -5.15 -6.84
C ASN A 334 -19.94 -5.52 -7.63
N ARG A 335 -21.08 -4.97 -7.22
CA ARG A 335 -22.39 -5.26 -7.83
C ARG A 335 -22.46 -4.87 -9.30
N ARG A 336 -21.85 -3.74 -9.68
CA ARG A 336 -21.87 -3.22 -11.06
C ARG A 336 -21.15 -4.16 -12.02
N ASN A 337 -20.01 -4.72 -11.57
CA ASN A 337 -19.25 -5.68 -12.34
C ASN A 337 -19.71 -7.13 -12.12
N GLN A 338 -20.64 -7.36 -11.19
CA GLN A 338 -21.14 -8.69 -10.79
C GLN A 338 -20.02 -9.63 -10.33
N GLU A 339 -19.08 -9.08 -9.56
CA GLU A 339 -17.87 -9.74 -9.10
C GLU A 339 -17.67 -9.52 -7.60
N TRP A 340 -16.76 -10.29 -7.00
CA TRP A 340 -16.32 -10.06 -5.63
C TRP A 340 -14.79 -9.98 -5.58
N MET A 341 -14.28 -9.36 -4.51
CA MET A 341 -12.86 -9.24 -4.22
C MET A 341 -12.55 -9.89 -2.86
N TYR A 342 -11.40 -10.55 -2.78
CA TYR A 342 -10.79 -11.01 -1.53
C TYR A 342 -9.29 -10.74 -1.57
N PHE A 343 -8.77 -10.17 -0.49
CA PHE A 343 -7.36 -9.80 -0.38
C PHE A 343 -6.41 -10.98 -0.65
N TRP A 344 -6.59 -12.13 0.00
CA TRP A 344 -5.70 -13.28 -0.26
C TRP A 344 -5.98 -14.02 -1.58
N GLY A 345 -6.92 -13.53 -2.40
CA GLY A 345 -7.17 -14.02 -3.75
C GLY A 345 -6.31 -13.30 -4.81
N ARG A 346 -6.74 -13.37 -6.07
CA ARG A 346 -6.09 -12.71 -7.22
C ARG A 346 -5.82 -11.21 -7.00
N ASP A 347 -6.71 -10.52 -6.30
CA ASP A 347 -6.73 -9.05 -6.24
C ASP A 347 -5.81 -8.46 -5.17
N GLY A 348 -5.32 -9.24 -4.20
CA GLY A 348 -4.34 -8.75 -3.20
C GLY A 348 -3.02 -8.31 -3.81
N ILE A 349 -2.57 -8.97 -4.90
CA ILE A 349 -1.40 -8.54 -5.68
C ILE A 349 -1.67 -7.22 -6.42
N CYS A 350 -2.95 -6.89 -6.62
CA CYS A 350 -3.42 -5.74 -7.37
C CYS A 350 -3.91 -4.59 -6.47
N LEU A 351 -3.68 -4.62 -5.14
CA LEU A 351 -4.15 -3.56 -4.22
C LEU A 351 -3.81 -2.15 -4.73
N ARG A 352 -2.58 -1.99 -5.19
CA ARG A 352 -2.09 -0.75 -5.78
C ARG A 352 -2.87 -0.33 -7.03
N ASP A 353 -3.22 -1.26 -7.91
CA ASP A 353 -4.03 -1.00 -9.09
C ASP A 353 -5.48 -0.65 -8.72
N LEU A 354 -6.00 -1.21 -7.62
CA LEU A 354 -7.33 -0.88 -7.10
C LEU A 354 -7.39 0.55 -6.58
N ALA A 355 -6.47 0.94 -5.69
CA ALA A 355 -6.38 2.32 -5.20
C ALA A 355 -6.16 3.33 -6.35
N LYS A 356 -5.34 2.96 -7.34
CA LYS A 356 -5.10 3.78 -8.53
C LYS A 356 -6.36 3.92 -9.42
N LYS A 357 -7.20 2.88 -9.52
CA LYS A 357 -8.50 2.97 -10.21
C LYS A 357 -9.45 3.92 -9.51
N GLY A 358 -9.44 3.94 -8.18
CA GLY A 358 -10.15 4.93 -7.36
C GLY A 358 -9.56 6.35 -7.42
N GLY A 359 -8.39 6.51 -8.06
CA GLY A 359 -7.70 7.78 -8.26
C GLY A 359 -6.86 8.24 -7.07
N ALA A 360 -6.73 7.43 -6.01
CA ALA A 360 -5.79 7.70 -4.94
C ALA A 360 -4.35 7.64 -5.46
N LYS A 361 -3.57 8.67 -5.11
CA LYS A 361 -2.13 8.74 -5.36
C LYS A 361 -1.40 8.25 -4.12
N SER A 362 -0.34 7.48 -4.30
CA SER A 362 0.57 7.16 -3.20
C SER A 362 1.27 8.43 -2.69
N ILE A 363 1.81 8.37 -1.47
CA ILE A 363 2.72 9.40 -0.96
C ILE A 363 3.90 9.65 -1.89
N PHE A 364 4.41 8.63 -2.59
CA PHE A 364 5.55 8.77 -3.48
C PHE A 364 5.23 9.55 -4.76
N GLU A 365 3.99 9.47 -5.26
CA GLU A 365 3.53 10.26 -6.39
C GLU A 365 3.42 11.76 -6.05
N TYR A 366 3.22 12.10 -4.78
CA TYR A 366 3.31 13.49 -4.28
C TYR A 366 4.76 13.94 -4.03
N LEU A 367 5.73 13.03 -4.06
CA LEU A 367 7.13 13.28 -3.73
C LEU A 367 8.05 13.02 -4.94
N ASP A 368 7.57 13.26 -6.16
CA ASP A 368 8.25 12.95 -7.41
C ASP A 368 9.63 13.62 -7.62
N SER A 369 9.87 14.72 -6.89
CA SER A 369 11.12 15.50 -6.86
C SER A 369 12.06 15.12 -5.70
N PHE A 370 11.69 14.13 -4.89
CA PHE A 370 12.47 13.61 -3.78
C PHE A 370 13.02 12.23 -4.13
N GLN A 371 14.20 11.89 -3.59
CA GLN A 371 14.73 10.54 -3.64
C GLN A 371 13.97 9.65 -2.67
N THR A 372 13.24 8.69 -3.19
CA THR A 372 12.27 7.92 -2.40
C THR A 372 12.62 6.43 -2.34
N LEU A 373 12.45 5.82 -1.17
CA LEU A 373 12.61 4.37 -0.99
C LEU A 373 11.38 3.80 -0.29
N SER A 374 10.74 2.79 -0.90
CA SER A 374 9.75 1.94 -0.25
C SER A 374 10.40 0.63 0.18
N PHE A 375 10.34 0.32 1.48
CA PHE A 375 10.81 -0.94 2.03
C PHE A 375 9.61 -1.68 2.62
N MET A 376 9.20 -2.74 1.93
CA MET A 376 8.05 -3.61 2.23
C MET A 376 6.67 -2.92 2.19
N GLY A 377 6.56 -1.70 1.63
CA GLY A 377 5.26 -1.02 1.45
C GLY A 377 4.34 -1.72 0.43
N HIS A 378 3.05 -1.39 0.49
CA HIS A 378 2.01 -1.98 -0.38
C HIS A 378 1.59 -1.05 -1.53
N PHE A 379 1.46 0.24 -1.26
CA PHE A 379 1.01 1.29 -2.19
C PHE A 379 2.20 2.17 -2.55
N ASP A 380 3.19 1.56 -3.18
CA ASP A 380 4.49 2.18 -3.44
C ASP A 380 4.67 2.76 -4.85
N THR A 381 3.57 2.92 -5.61
CA THR A 381 3.61 3.51 -6.96
C THR A 381 4.40 4.81 -6.93
N GLY A 382 5.41 4.96 -7.80
CA GLY A 382 6.15 6.21 -7.92
C GLY A 382 7.37 6.33 -7.00
N ALA A 383 7.62 5.35 -6.12
CA ALA A 383 8.89 5.28 -5.39
C ALA A 383 10.06 5.01 -6.37
N ASP A 384 11.21 5.67 -6.17
CA ASP A 384 12.39 5.50 -7.03
C ASP A 384 13.08 4.15 -6.83
N GLU A 385 12.94 3.59 -5.63
CA GLU A 385 13.46 2.29 -5.26
C GLU A 385 12.50 1.56 -4.33
N ARG A 386 12.38 0.25 -4.52
CA ARG A 386 11.40 -0.57 -3.83
C ARG A 386 12.01 -1.90 -3.37
N PHE A 387 11.54 -2.38 -2.24
CA PHE A 387 11.66 -3.76 -1.81
C PHE A 387 10.25 -4.27 -1.53
N SER A 388 9.72 -5.12 -2.41
CA SER A 388 8.31 -5.49 -2.33
C SER A 388 7.96 -6.26 -1.05
N TYR A 389 6.79 -5.94 -0.47
CA TYR A 389 6.15 -6.71 0.59
C TYR A 389 6.13 -8.22 0.29
N PHE A 390 5.65 -8.62 -0.90
CA PHE A 390 5.55 -10.03 -1.28
C PHE A 390 6.92 -10.73 -1.33
N THR A 391 7.97 -10.00 -1.69
CA THR A 391 9.33 -10.53 -1.62
C THR A 391 9.75 -10.73 -0.17
N GLY A 392 9.41 -9.77 0.72
CA GLY A 392 9.59 -9.91 2.17
C GLY A 392 8.88 -11.15 2.73
N GLU A 393 7.60 -11.34 2.41
CA GLU A 393 6.81 -12.52 2.79
C GLU A 393 7.48 -13.83 2.36
N VAL A 394 7.89 -13.91 1.09
CA VAL A 394 8.59 -15.10 0.57
C VAL A 394 9.89 -15.35 1.33
N LEU A 395 10.69 -14.31 1.57
CA LEU A 395 11.96 -14.45 2.32
C LEU A 395 11.73 -14.88 3.77
N PHE A 396 10.68 -14.39 4.42
CA PHE A 396 10.30 -14.77 5.78
C PHE A 396 10.02 -16.28 5.88
N GLN A 397 9.38 -16.88 4.86
CA GLN A 397 9.16 -18.33 4.81
C GLN A 397 10.46 -19.15 4.78
N PHE A 398 11.57 -18.58 4.26
CA PHE A 398 12.88 -19.23 4.26
C PHE A 398 13.63 -19.01 5.56
N TYR A 399 13.67 -17.76 6.03
CA TYR A 399 14.37 -17.38 7.25
C TYR A 399 13.72 -16.11 7.82
N PRO A 400 13.18 -16.16 9.06
CA PRO A 400 12.70 -14.96 9.74
C PRO A 400 13.78 -13.87 9.78
N ASP A 401 13.39 -12.60 9.62
CA ASP A 401 14.26 -11.41 9.62
C ASP A 401 15.20 -11.24 8.41
N LEU A 402 15.14 -12.13 7.41
CA LEU A 402 16.04 -12.03 6.25
C LEU A 402 15.78 -10.77 5.41
N ALA A 403 14.51 -10.40 5.20
CA ALA A 403 14.13 -9.21 4.46
C ALA A 403 14.67 -7.94 5.13
N GLU A 404 14.43 -7.79 6.43
CA GLU A 404 14.92 -6.71 7.28
C GLU A 404 16.44 -6.66 7.22
N THR A 405 17.11 -7.78 7.43
CA THR A 405 18.57 -7.84 7.41
C THR A 405 19.12 -7.26 6.10
N ILE A 406 18.52 -7.59 4.96
CA ILE A 406 18.92 -7.05 3.65
C ILE A 406 18.64 -5.54 3.55
N GLY A 407 17.42 -5.11 3.92
CA GLY A 407 17.02 -3.70 3.87
C GLY A 407 17.88 -2.80 4.77
N PHE A 408 18.08 -3.20 6.02
CA PHE A 408 18.91 -2.48 6.99
C PHE A 408 20.39 -2.45 6.59
N MET A 409 20.90 -3.51 5.96
CA MET A 409 22.23 -3.49 5.37
C MET A 409 22.37 -2.46 4.24
N ASP A 410 21.37 -2.35 3.37
CA ASP A 410 21.37 -1.34 2.32
C ASP A 410 21.33 0.07 2.91
N LEU A 411 20.46 0.31 3.90
CA LEU A 411 20.38 1.59 4.59
C LEU A 411 21.69 1.97 5.31
N SER A 412 22.38 1.00 5.91
CA SER A 412 23.71 1.21 6.49
C SER A 412 24.74 1.62 5.43
N ARG A 413 24.74 0.95 4.26
CA ARG A 413 25.61 1.31 3.12
C ARG A 413 25.29 2.72 2.61
N ARG A 414 24.02 3.05 2.47
CA ARG A 414 23.52 4.37 2.06
C ARG A 414 23.90 5.47 3.04
N SER A 415 23.84 5.20 4.35
CA SER A 415 24.29 6.12 5.39
C SER A 415 25.78 6.46 5.24
N ALA A 416 26.63 5.45 5.06
CA ALA A 416 28.06 5.66 4.82
C ALA A 416 28.32 6.43 3.51
N LYS A 417 27.54 6.14 2.46
CA LYS A 417 27.61 6.84 1.17
C LYS A 417 27.21 8.30 1.32
N GLU A 418 26.10 8.60 2.01
CA GLU A 418 25.60 9.95 2.28
C GLU A 418 26.64 10.80 3.02
N ARG A 419 27.27 10.24 4.06
CA ARG A 419 28.36 10.91 4.79
C ARG A 419 29.50 11.30 3.85
N ASN A 420 29.90 10.38 2.96
CA ASN A 420 30.97 10.67 1.99
C ASN A 420 30.52 11.70 0.94
N LEU A 421 29.29 11.61 0.44
CA LEU A 421 28.72 12.59 -0.49
C LEU A 421 28.70 13.99 0.14
N ASN A 422 28.26 14.13 1.39
CA ASN A 422 28.24 15.41 2.11
C ASN A 422 29.65 15.98 2.31
N ARG A 423 30.64 15.14 2.62
CA ARG A 423 32.05 15.58 2.65
C ARG A 423 32.51 16.15 1.31
N LYS A 424 32.19 15.48 0.20
CA LYS A 424 32.54 15.93 -1.16
C LYS A 424 31.79 17.20 -1.57
N ARG A 425 30.49 17.29 -1.26
CA ARG A 425 29.67 18.50 -1.46
C ARG A 425 30.29 19.70 -0.76
N MET A 426 30.64 19.56 0.53
CA MET A 426 31.33 20.61 1.30
C MET A 426 32.68 21.01 0.69
N GLU A 427 33.44 20.04 0.17
CA GLU A 427 34.73 20.28 -0.47
C GLU A 427 34.59 21.13 -1.74
N VAL A 428 33.61 20.82 -2.61
CA VAL A 428 33.28 21.60 -3.81
C VAL A 428 32.75 22.99 -3.44
N VAL A 429 31.79 23.08 -2.51
CA VAL A 429 31.22 24.36 -2.05
C VAL A 429 32.30 25.28 -1.47
N SER A 430 33.18 24.74 -0.64
CA SER A 430 34.29 25.51 -0.04
C SER A 430 35.27 26.01 -1.10
N TYR A 431 35.51 25.24 -2.16
CA TYR A 431 36.33 25.68 -3.28
C TYR A 431 35.68 26.87 -4.01
N ILE A 432 34.41 26.74 -4.39
CA ILE A 432 33.68 27.78 -5.14
C ILE A 432 33.65 29.10 -4.36
N HIS A 433 33.36 29.05 -3.05
CA HIS A 433 33.37 30.24 -2.20
C HIS A 433 34.75 30.88 -2.06
N ARG A 434 35.83 30.08 -1.97
CA ARG A 434 37.21 30.61 -1.93
C ARG A 434 37.63 31.23 -3.27
N GLU A 435 37.29 30.62 -4.39
CA GLU A 435 37.62 31.11 -5.74
C GLU A 435 36.92 32.43 -6.06
N SER A 436 35.68 32.62 -5.61
CA SER A 436 34.97 33.89 -5.73
C SER A 436 35.73 35.09 -5.12
N GLN A 437 36.75 34.83 -4.29
CA GLN A 437 37.55 35.83 -3.60
C GLN A 437 38.98 36.04 -4.14
N ARG A 438 39.46 35.28 -5.15
CA ARG A 438 40.87 35.41 -5.62
C ARG A 438 41.06 35.22 -7.13
N TRP A 439 41.52 36.28 -7.81
CA TRP A 439 41.87 36.28 -9.24
C TRP A 439 43.09 35.40 -9.62
N VAL A 440 43.93 35.02 -8.65
CA VAL A 440 45.22 34.33 -8.89
C VAL A 440 45.08 32.81 -9.09
N ASN A 441 43.95 32.22 -8.70
CA ASN A 441 43.76 30.78 -8.72
C ASN A 441 43.26 30.21 -10.07
N GLN A 442 42.90 31.08 -11.03
CA GLN A 442 42.49 30.69 -12.39
C GLN A 442 43.62 30.04 -13.22
N ILE A 443 44.84 29.97 -12.70
CA ILE A 443 46.05 29.56 -13.45
C ILE A 443 46.42 28.09 -13.18
N PHE A 444 45.87 27.42 -12.17
CA PHE A 444 46.28 26.06 -11.78
C PHE A 444 45.14 25.02 -11.92
N TRP A 445 45.55 23.77 -12.12
CA TRP A 445 44.78 22.54 -12.43
C TRP A 445 43.62 22.16 -11.46
N THR A 446 43.19 23.05 -10.57
CA THR A 446 42.20 22.79 -9.52
C THR A 446 40.77 22.65 -10.04
N GLU A 447 40.37 23.40 -11.06
CA GLU A 447 38.96 23.39 -11.52
C GLU A 447 38.52 22.03 -12.08
N GLN A 448 39.41 21.33 -12.80
CA GLN A 448 39.10 20.01 -13.36
C GLN A 448 38.86 18.96 -12.28
N HIS A 449 39.62 19.02 -11.17
CA HIS A 449 39.42 18.14 -10.03
C HIS A 449 38.02 18.30 -9.42
N TYR A 450 37.58 19.54 -9.17
CA TYR A 450 36.26 19.80 -8.61
C TYR A 450 35.13 19.52 -9.61
N LYS A 451 35.38 19.65 -10.93
CA LYS A 451 34.44 19.17 -11.95
C LYS A 451 34.25 17.66 -11.87
N THR A 452 35.35 16.90 -11.79
CA THR A 452 35.28 15.43 -11.60
C THR A 452 34.56 15.08 -10.31
N LEU A 453 34.83 15.80 -9.21
CA LEU A 453 34.18 15.56 -7.94
C LEU A 453 32.67 15.86 -7.99
N ALA A 454 32.27 16.95 -8.62
CA ALA A 454 30.87 17.31 -8.82
C ALA A 454 30.15 16.28 -9.71
N THR A 455 30.76 15.83 -10.80
CA THR A 455 30.23 14.75 -11.63
C THR A 455 30.02 13.47 -10.82
N GLU A 456 31.01 13.06 -10.01
CA GLU A 456 30.91 11.85 -9.19
C GLU A 456 29.77 11.94 -8.15
N ILE A 457 29.56 13.12 -7.55
CA ILE A 457 28.43 13.37 -6.66
C ILE A 457 27.12 13.16 -7.43
N LEU A 458 26.93 13.83 -8.57
CA LEU A 458 25.70 13.78 -9.35
C LEU A 458 25.40 12.38 -9.94
N GLU A 459 26.43 11.61 -10.25
CA GLU A 459 26.30 10.22 -10.74
C GLU A 459 25.87 9.23 -9.65
N THR A 460 26.15 9.54 -8.38
CA THR A 460 26.03 8.57 -7.28
C THR A 460 25.23 9.05 -6.09
N GLU A 461 24.63 10.24 -6.13
CA GLU A 461 23.87 10.78 -5.00
C GLU A 461 22.59 10.00 -4.69
N ASP A 462 21.99 9.30 -5.66
CA ASP A 462 20.86 8.40 -5.42
C ASP A 462 21.26 7.08 -4.73
N GLU A 463 22.56 6.86 -4.52
CA GLU A 463 23.07 5.80 -3.64
C GLU A 463 23.19 6.26 -2.18
N GLY A 464 22.89 7.52 -1.88
CA GLY A 464 22.81 8.07 -0.53
C GLY A 464 21.57 7.59 0.23
N LEU A 465 21.37 8.14 1.43
CA LEU A 465 20.11 7.93 2.15
C LEU A 465 18.97 8.58 1.38
N PRO A 466 17.76 7.99 1.38
CA PRO A 466 16.62 8.61 0.72
C PRO A 466 16.21 9.91 1.42
N ASP A 467 15.54 10.77 0.67
CA ASP A 467 14.83 11.92 1.23
C ASP A 467 13.52 11.49 1.90
N PHE A 468 12.87 10.46 1.37
CA PHE A 468 11.71 9.82 2.01
C PHE A 468 11.85 8.31 2.04
N LEU A 469 11.78 7.73 3.23
CA LEU A 469 11.76 6.29 3.47
C LEU A 469 10.39 5.89 4.01
N LEU A 470 9.73 4.91 3.39
CA LEU A 470 8.65 4.16 4.01
C LEU A 470 9.18 2.77 4.36
N TRP A 471 9.03 2.36 5.62
CA TRP A 471 9.27 1.00 6.08
C TRP A 471 8.00 0.43 6.68
N TYR A 472 7.52 -0.69 6.14
CA TYR A 472 6.39 -1.44 6.67
C TYR A 472 6.87 -2.74 7.36
N CYS A 473 6.36 -3.00 8.57
CA CYS A 473 6.67 -4.17 9.40
C CYS A 473 5.38 -4.96 9.73
N PRO A 474 5.11 -6.09 9.03
CA PRO A 474 3.91 -6.91 9.23
C PRO A 474 4.00 -7.88 10.42
N TRP A 475 5.20 -8.13 10.93
CA TRP A 475 5.44 -9.34 11.74
C TRP A 475 4.79 -9.34 13.12
N VAL A 476 4.58 -8.15 13.69
CA VAL A 476 3.95 -8.01 15.01
C VAL A 476 2.49 -8.44 14.92
N ASP A 477 1.77 -8.00 13.90
CA ASP A 477 0.39 -8.40 13.63
C ASP A 477 0.27 -9.91 13.37
N HIS A 478 1.07 -10.45 12.43
CA HIS A 478 1.04 -11.87 12.09
C HIS A 478 1.20 -12.78 13.32
N LYS A 479 2.10 -12.40 14.24
CA LYS A 479 2.37 -13.16 15.47
C LYS A 479 1.35 -12.91 16.57
N THR A 480 0.75 -11.73 16.58
CA THR A 480 -0.35 -11.42 17.47
C THR A 480 -1.62 -12.16 17.10
N HIS A 481 -1.91 -12.32 15.80
CA HIS A 481 -2.95 -13.25 15.35
C HIS A 481 -2.69 -14.64 15.92
N GLU A 482 -1.53 -15.24 15.61
CA GLU A 482 -1.18 -16.61 16.00
C GLU A 482 -1.26 -16.86 17.52
N LEU A 483 -0.76 -15.92 18.33
CA LEU A 483 -0.47 -16.17 19.76
C LEU A 483 -1.30 -15.33 20.73
N GLY A 484 -1.89 -14.23 20.26
CA GLY A 484 -2.58 -13.23 21.07
C GLY A 484 -1.66 -12.07 21.48
N PRO A 485 -2.22 -10.87 21.72
CA PRO A 485 -1.43 -9.62 21.89
C PRO A 485 -0.47 -9.65 23.08
N TYR A 486 -0.86 -10.32 24.18
CA TYR A 486 -0.08 -10.34 25.41
C TYR A 486 0.86 -11.55 25.53
N HIS A 487 0.98 -12.38 24.50
CA HIS A 487 1.82 -13.56 24.55
C HIS A 487 3.31 -13.20 24.67
N GLU A 488 4.07 -13.96 25.47
CA GLU A 488 5.48 -13.63 25.78
C GLU A 488 6.36 -13.49 24.53
N LYS A 489 6.16 -14.31 23.50
CA LYS A 489 6.89 -14.16 22.22
C LYS A 489 6.58 -12.84 21.51
N VAL A 490 5.32 -12.41 21.47
CA VAL A 490 4.95 -11.12 20.86
C VAL A 490 5.64 -9.98 21.60
N VAL A 491 5.51 -9.99 22.93
CA VAL A 491 5.99 -8.92 23.82
C VAL A 491 7.52 -8.89 23.93
N ASN A 492 8.18 -10.05 24.07
CA ASN A 492 9.61 -10.16 24.41
C ASN A 492 10.51 -10.49 23.23
N GLN A 493 9.97 -10.84 22.06
CA GLN A 493 10.75 -11.15 20.86
C GLN A 493 10.40 -10.22 19.71
N TYR A 494 9.16 -10.25 19.21
CA TYR A 494 8.79 -9.50 18.00
C TYR A 494 8.76 -7.99 18.22
N LEU A 495 8.15 -7.52 19.31
CA LEU A 495 8.18 -6.08 19.65
C LEU A 495 9.57 -5.58 20.05
N VAL A 496 10.40 -6.43 20.66
CA VAL A 496 11.79 -6.09 20.98
C VAL A 496 12.61 -5.92 19.71
N LYS A 497 12.49 -6.87 18.78
CA LYS A 497 13.15 -6.79 17.47
C LYS A 497 12.71 -5.55 16.69
N PHE A 498 11.42 -5.25 16.69
CA PHE A 498 10.90 -4.03 16.07
C PHE A 498 11.50 -2.76 16.70
N ASP A 499 11.60 -2.68 18.03
CA ASP A 499 12.26 -1.55 18.71
C ASP A 499 13.75 -1.43 18.35
N GLU A 500 14.46 -2.55 18.26
CA GLU A 500 15.88 -2.58 17.86
C GLU A 500 16.08 -2.04 16.45
N ASP A 501 15.18 -2.40 15.53
CA ASP A 501 15.16 -1.93 14.14
C ASP A 501 14.85 -0.44 14.03
N VAL A 502 13.88 0.07 14.82
CA VAL A 502 13.63 1.52 14.95
C VAL A 502 14.91 2.23 15.41
N GLY A 503 15.59 1.70 16.43
CA GLY A 503 16.86 2.24 16.91
C GLY A 503 17.98 2.20 15.85
N GLN A 504 18.02 1.19 14.98
CA GLN A 504 18.95 1.11 13.86
C GLN A 504 18.70 2.22 12.84
N LEU A 505 17.44 2.50 12.49
CA LEU A 505 17.10 3.59 11.58
C LEU A 505 17.60 4.94 12.11
N PHE A 506 17.36 5.24 13.39
CA PHE A 506 17.86 6.49 13.98
C PHE A 506 19.37 6.61 13.86
N ARG A 507 20.11 5.54 14.17
CA ARG A 507 21.57 5.52 14.05
C ARG A 507 22.05 5.83 12.64
N TYR A 508 21.42 5.27 11.60
CA TYR A 508 21.83 5.53 10.22
C TYR A 508 21.70 7.00 9.82
N TYR A 509 20.65 7.68 10.25
CA TYR A 509 20.46 9.11 9.95
C TYR A 509 21.38 10.01 10.79
N VAL A 510 21.64 9.66 12.06
CA VAL A 510 22.64 10.33 12.90
C VAL A 510 24.04 10.19 12.28
N GLU A 511 24.40 8.97 11.91
CA GLU A 511 25.68 8.65 11.30
C GLU A 511 25.89 9.37 9.97
N ALA A 512 24.85 9.53 9.15
CA ALA A 512 24.93 10.27 7.90
C ALA A 512 25.01 11.80 8.09
N GLY A 513 24.80 12.30 9.32
CA GLY A 513 24.80 13.73 9.62
C GLY A 513 23.55 14.45 9.11
N VAL A 514 22.44 13.73 8.94
CA VAL A 514 21.18 14.28 8.40
C VAL A 514 19.99 14.18 9.36
N TYR A 515 20.23 13.70 10.58
CA TYR A 515 19.19 13.52 11.61
C TYR A 515 18.44 14.82 11.92
N ASP A 516 19.12 15.97 11.97
CA ASP A 516 18.51 17.23 12.39
C ASP A 516 17.48 17.79 11.41
N GLN A 517 17.58 17.39 10.16
CA GLN A 517 16.62 17.70 9.10
C GLN A 517 15.73 16.49 8.76
N THR A 518 15.64 15.50 9.65
CA THR A 518 14.80 14.30 9.45
C THR A 518 13.61 14.30 10.41
N LEU A 519 12.40 14.20 9.86
CA LEU A 519 11.18 13.94 10.61
C LEU A 519 10.85 12.43 10.56
N PHE A 520 10.82 11.79 11.72
CA PHE A 520 10.41 10.41 11.87
C PHE A 520 8.93 10.34 12.25
N GLY A 521 8.16 9.50 11.57
CA GLY A 521 6.80 9.13 11.94
C GLY A 521 6.74 7.63 12.20
N LEU A 522 6.16 7.21 13.31
CA LEU A 522 5.79 5.82 13.57
C LEU A 522 4.27 5.75 13.70
N VAL A 523 3.65 4.89 12.90
CA VAL A 523 2.20 4.72 12.88
C VAL A 523 1.84 3.23 12.80
N SER A 524 0.66 2.89 13.31
CA SER A 524 0.02 1.61 13.08
C SER A 524 -1.34 1.82 12.43
N ASP A 525 -1.74 0.86 11.62
CA ASP A 525 -2.97 0.81 10.85
C ASP A 525 -4.17 0.40 11.72
N HIS A 526 -3.96 -0.42 12.74
CA HIS A 526 -4.94 -0.75 13.77
C HIS A 526 -4.28 -1.28 15.06
N GLY A 527 -5.07 -1.46 16.11
CA GLY A 527 -4.70 -2.32 17.24
C GLY A 527 -5.36 -3.70 17.15
N GLN A 528 -5.25 -4.47 18.22
CA GLN A 528 -5.77 -5.85 18.30
C GLN A 528 -6.32 -6.15 19.69
N ILE A 529 -7.26 -7.10 19.76
CA ILE A 529 -7.76 -7.66 21.01
C ILE A 529 -7.57 -9.17 21.07
N GLN A 530 -7.64 -9.70 22.28
CA GLN A 530 -7.69 -11.12 22.56
C GLN A 530 -9.11 -11.66 22.40
N VAL A 531 -9.25 -12.78 21.70
CA VAL A 531 -10.45 -13.61 21.64
C VAL A 531 -10.26 -14.85 22.51
N ASP A 532 -11.31 -15.22 23.22
CA ASP A 532 -11.43 -16.54 23.83
C ASP A 532 -11.91 -17.53 22.76
N LEU A 533 -11.03 -18.42 22.30
CA LEU A 533 -11.36 -19.34 21.22
C LEU A 533 -12.40 -20.40 21.62
N ASP A 534 -12.48 -20.77 22.89
CA ASP A 534 -13.35 -21.85 23.37
C ASP A 534 -14.80 -21.36 23.56
N ALA A 535 -14.97 -20.15 24.07
CA ALA A 535 -16.28 -19.60 24.41
C ALA A 535 -16.67 -18.34 23.63
N GLY A 536 -15.77 -17.83 22.78
CA GLY A 536 -15.89 -16.52 22.15
C GLY A 536 -16.14 -16.50 20.66
N VAL A 537 -16.14 -17.65 19.98
CA VAL A 537 -16.23 -17.71 18.52
C VAL A 537 -17.66 -18.05 18.07
N ALA A 538 -18.20 -17.27 17.12
CA ALA A 538 -19.44 -17.60 16.42
C ALA A 538 -19.17 -17.92 14.95
N ASP A 539 -19.72 -19.03 14.46
CA ASP A 539 -19.82 -19.28 13.02
C ASP A 539 -21.12 -18.67 12.49
N VAL A 540 -21.03 -17.47 11.93
CA VAL A 540 -22.19 -16.71 11.45
C VAL A 540 -22.85 -17.41 10.26
N GLY A 541 -22.06 -18.06 9.39
CA GLY A 541 -22.56 -18.82 8.26
C GLY A 541 -23.46 -19.96 8.72
N ALA A 542 -22.95 -20.82 9.60
CA ALA A 542 -23.69 -21.98 10.08
C ALA A 542 -24.88 -21.63 11.00
N SER A 543 -24.76 -20.56 11.80
CA SER A 543 -25.79 -20.20 12.78
C SER A 543 -26.93 -19.35 12.22
N VAL A 544 -26.67 -18.51 11.22
CA VAL A 544 -27.64 -17.54 10.67
C VAL A 544 -27.99 -17.85 9.22
N ILE A 545 -27.01 -18.03 8.33
CA ILE A 545 -27.22 -18.02 6.88
C ILE A 545 -27.68 -19.38 6.36
N HIS A 546 -26.91 -20.45 6.62
CA HIS A 546 -27.15 -21.78 6.07
C HIS A 546 -28.50 -22.38 6.48
N PRO A 547 -29.04 -22.13 7.70
CA PRO A 547 -30.38 -22.58 8.06
C PRO A 547 -31.51 -21.92 7.27
N LYS A 548 -31.25 -20.78 6.62
CA LYS A 548 -32.27 -19.95 5.96
C LYS A 548 -32.27 -20.05 4.45
N THR A 549 -31.11 -20.31 3.85
CA THR A 549 -31.02 -20.51 2.40
C THR A 549 -29.96 -21.56 2.06
N LYS A 550 -30.13 -22.20 0.90
CA LYS A 550 -29.12 -23.05 0.25
C LYS A 550 -28.34 -22.30 -0.83
N PHE A 551 -28.79 -21.12 -1.24
CA PHE A 551 -28.17 -20.30 -2.28
C PHE A 551 -27.26 -19.24 -1.64
N TRP A 552 -26.19 -19.67 -1.00
CA TRP A 552 -25.21 -18.75 -0.40
C TRP A 552 -23.81 -18.97 -0.96
N LYS A 553 -22.96 -17.94 -0.86
CA LYS A 553 -21.55 -18.01 -1.24
C LYS A 553 -20.67 -17.34 -0.19
N LYS A 554 -19.73 -18.11 0.38
CA LYS A 554 -18.64 -17.58 1.20
C LYS A 554 -17.48 -17.18 0.31
N ILE A 555 -17.03 -15.92 0.40
CA ILE A 555 -15.95 -15.38 -0.45
C ILE A 555 -14.60 -15.22 0.26
N SER A 556 -14.56 -15.32 1.60
CA SER A 556 -13.33 -15.28 2.40
C SER A 556 -12.91 -16.65 2.93
N SER A 557 -11.66 -16.76 3.40
CA SER A 557 -11.28 -17.79 4.39
C SER A 557 -11.78 -17.41 5.79
N ASP A 558 -11.80 -18.39 6.69
CA ASP A 558 -11.83 -18.12 8.13
C ASP A 558 -10.47 -17.58 8.58
N GLU A 559 -10.46 -16.74 9.61
CA GLU A 559 -9.23 -16.15 10.13
C GLU A 559 -8.33 -17.23 10.76
N GLY A 560 -7.03 -17.22 10.43
CA GLY A 560 -6.10 -18.31 10.71
C GLY A 560 -6.24 -19.57 9.82
N GLY A 561 -7.19 -19.57 8.88
CA GLY A 561 -7.32 -20.62 7.86
C GLY A 561 -6.40 -20.39 6.66
N PRO A 562 -6.18 -21.41 5.80
CA PRO A 562 -5.42 -21.22 4.58
C PRO A 562 -6.10 -20.21 3.65
N PRO A 563 -5.33 -19.39 2.89
CA PRO A 563 -5.90 -18.40 1.98
C PRO A 563 -6.73 -19.06 0.88
N LYS A 564 -7.93 -18.54 0.65
CA LYS A 564 -8.79 -18.92 -0.47
C LYS A 564 -8.27 -18.26 -1.75
N LEU A 565 -7.52 -19.02 -2.55
CA LEU A 565 -7.07 -18.61 -3.88
C LEU A 565 -8.22 -18.84 -4.87
N ASP A 566 -8.73 -17.77 -5.49
CA ASP A 566 -9.70 -17.90 -6.60
C ASP A 566 -9.06 -17.52 -7.93
N ARG A 567 -9.38 -18.32 -8.96
CA ARG A 567 -8.69 -18.43 -10.26
C ARG A 567 -9.22 -17.44 -11.31
N SER A 568 -10.47 -17.01 -11.17
CA SER A 568 -11.16 -16.15 -12.15
C SER A 568 -12.13 -15.21 -11.46
N LYS A 569 -12.59 -14.17 -12.18
CA LYS A 569 -13.67 -13.28 -11.73
C LYS A 569 -14.93 -14.12 -11.52
N SER A 570 -15.15 -14.53 -10.27
CA SER A 570 -16.25 -15.39 -9.90
C SER A 570 -17.53 -14.58 -9.77
N SER A 571 -18.57 -14.98 -10.51
CA SER A 571 -19.87 -14.33 -10.43
C SER A 571 -20.46 -14.43 -9.02
N ILE A 572 -21.17 -13.37 -8.64
CA ILE A 572 -22.02 -13.26 -7.44
C ILE A 572 -23.51 -13.50 -7.77
N VAL A 573 -23.83 -13.73 -9.05
CA VAL A 573 -25.20 -13.90 -9.53
C VAL A 573 -25.72 -15.29 -9.14
N GLY A 574 -26.99 -15.36 -8.74
CA GLY A 574 -27.66 -16.62 -8.36
C GLY A 574 -27.47 -17.04 -6.91
N TYR A 575 -27.12 -16.10 -6.04
CA TYR A 575 -27.06 -16.30 -4.60
C TYR A 575 -28.02 -15.35 -3.89
N ASP A 576 -28.72 -15.85 -2.87
CA ASP A 576 -29.50 -15.04 -1.93
C ASP A 576 -28.59 -14.18 -1.06
N VAL A 577 -27.43 -14.76 -0.65
CA VAL A 577 -26.47 -14.13 0.26
C VAL A 577 -25.04 -14.43 -0.19
N VAL A 578 -24.25 -13.39 -0.36
CA VAL A 578 -22.78 -13.48 -0.48
C VAL A 578 -22.17 -12.93 0.80
N TYR A 579 -21.20 -13.61 1.40
CA TYR A 579 -20.65 -13.16 2.69
C TYR A 579 -19.16 -13.47 2.87
N GLY A 580 -18.52 -12.72 3.76
CA GLY A 580 -17.13 -12.89 4.16
C GLY A 580 -16.90 -12.51 5.62
N SER A 581 -15.98 -13.20 6.28
CA SER A 581 -15.42 -12.80 7.57
C SER A 581 -14.02 -12.25 7.37
N THR A 582 -13.61 -11.29 8.19
CA THR A 582 -12.32 -10.62 8.11
C THR A 582 -11.72 -10.49 9.50
N ALA A 583 -10.53 -11.06 9.69
CA ALA A 583 -9.72 -10.91 10.91
C ALA A 583 -10.44 -11.27 12.21
N GLY A 584 -11.53 -12.03 12.12
CA GLY A 584 -12.42 -12.34 13.22
C GLY A 584 -13.33 -11.20 13.69
N GLY A 585 -13.08 -9.92 13.33
CA GLY A 585 -13.79 -8.77 13.89
C GLY A 585 -14.77 -8.03 12.99
N SER A 586 -14.84 -8.41 11.71
CA SER A 586 -15.82 -7.87 10.79
C SER A 586 -16.42 -9.01 10.00
N PHE A 587 -17.74 -9.01 9.86
CA PHE A 587 -18.46 -9.93 8.99
C PHE A 587 -19.38 -9.15 8.06
N VAL A 588 -19.28 -9.38 6.76
CA VAL A 588 -20.02 -8.65 5.74
C VAL A 588 -21.00 -9.58 5.07
N MET A 589 -22.26 -9.13 4.91
CA MET A 589 -23.29 -9.81 4.11
C MET A 589 -23.76 -8.89 2.99
N ASP A 590 -23.77 -9.43 1.79
CA ASP A 590 -24.30 -8.80 0.59
C ASP A 590 -25.58 -9.52 0.16
N LEU A 591 -26.64 -8.73 0.06
CA LEU A 591 -27.97 -9.11 -0.39
C LEU A 591 -28.29 -8.37 -1.69
N PHE A 592 -29.22 -8.92 -2.47
CA PHE A 592 -29.56 -8.46 -3.82
C PHE A 592 -31.07 -8.44 -4.02
N HIS A 593 -31.59 -7.47 -4.77
CA HIS A 593 -33.00 -7.45 -5.08
C HIS A 593 -33.36 -8.55 -6.10
N LEU A 594 -34.22 -9.49 -5.72
CA LEU A 594 -34.66 -10.58 -6.60
C LEU A 594 -35.42 -10.09 -7.83
N ASP A 595 -36.09 -8.94 -7.74
CA ASP A 595 -36.77 -8.28 -8.87
C ASP A 595 -35.79 -7.73 -9.93
N ALA A 596 -34.47 -7.79 -9.67
CA ALA A 596 -33.45 -7.42 -10.64
C ALA A 596 -33.13 -8.56 -11.65
N TYR A 597 -33.56 -9.78 -11.36
CA TYR A 597 -33.42 -10.94 -12.25
C TYR A 597 -34.55 -11.00 -13.28
N LYS A 598 -34.32 -11.70 -14.40
CA LYS A 598 -35.38 -11.97 -15.39
C LYS A 598 -36.57 -12.72 -14.77
N SER A 599 -37.78 -12.39 -15.26
CA SER A 599 -39.00 -13.14 -14.93
C SER A 599 -38.86 -14.60 -15.39
N PRO A 600 -39.37 -15.59 -14.62
CA PRO A 600 -39.40 -17.02 -15.00
C PRO A 600 -40.11 -17.31 -16.34
N GLU A 601 -40.83 -16.34 -16.89
CA GLU A 601 -41.58 -16.43 -18.15
C GLU A 601 -40.70 -16.30 -19.41
N GLU A 602 -39.43 -15.88 -19.27
CA GLU A 602 -38.45 -15.88 -20.36
C GLU A 602 -37.52 -17.11 -20.27
N PRO A 603 -37.52 -18.03 -21.25
CA PRO A 603 -36.93 -19.37 -21.13
C PRO A 603 -35.39 -19.43 -21.29
N THR A 604 -34.67 -18.32 -21.15
CA THR A 604 -33.21 -18.27 -21.26
C THR A 604 -32.59 -17.90 -19.92
N ASP A 605 -32.15 -18.94 -19.19
CA ASP A 605 -31.39 -18.93 -17.94
C ASP A 605 -31.94 -18.01 -16.82
N PRO A 606 -32.67 -18.57 -15.82
CA PRO A 606 -33.27 -17.79 -14.72
C PRO A 606 -32.26 -17.05 -13.83
N LEU A 607 -30.96 -17.23 -14.07
CA LEU A 607 -29.85 -16.58 -13.35
C LEU A 607 -29.23 -15.41 -14.14
N THR A 608 -30.00 -14.71 -14.97
CA THR A 608 -29.54 -13.50 -15.68
C THR A 608 -30.11 -12.23 -15.04
N VAL A 609 -29.25 -11.26 -14.74
CA VAL A 609 -29.66 -9.92 -14.26
C VAL A 609 -30.21 -9.09 -15.43
N SER A 610 -31.47 -8.67 -15.36
CA SER A 610 -32.13 -7.84 -16.38
C SER A 610 -32.17 -6.35 -16.03
N HIS A 611 -32.15 -6.01 -14.74
CA HIS A 611 -32.19 -4.62 -14.26
C HIS A 611 -30.92 -4.26 -13.50
N LEU A 612 -29.87 -3.85 -14.22
CA LEU A 612 -28.53 -3.59 -13.66
C LEU A 612 -28.53 -2.51 -12.57
N GLU A 613 -29.32 -1.44 -12.69
CA GLU A 613 -29.38 -0.39 -11.67
C GLU A 613 -30.03 -0.91 -10.38
N ARG A 614 -31.12 -1.68 -10.52
CA ARG A 614 -31.80 -2.32 -9.39
C ARG A 614 -30.90 -3.35 -8.71
N TRP A 615 -30.15 -4.11 -9.49
CA TRP A 615 -29.13 -5.04 -9.01
C TRP A 615 -28.00 -4.34 -8.24
N ALA A 616 -27.54 -3.20 -8.76
CA ALA A 616 -26.46 -2.42 -8.15
C ALA A 616 -26.91 -1.69 -6.88
N SER A 617 -28.22 -1.45 -6.70
CA SER A 617 -28.76 -0.83 -5.49
C SER A 617 -28.66 -1.75 -4.27
N HIS A 618 -28.46 -1.15 -3.09
CA HIS A 618 -28.37 -1.87 -1.83
C HIS A 618 -29.74 -2.00 -1.17
N PRO A 619 -30.10 -3.18 -0.66
CA PRO A 619 -31.25 -3.33 0.23
C PRO A 619 -31.11 -2.45 1.48
N THR A 620 -32.23 -1.87 1.92
CA THR A 620 -32.35 -1.03 3.11
C THR A 620 -32.86 -1.82 4.31
N LEU A 621 -32.92 -1.19 5.49
CA LEU A 621 -33.52 -1.74 6.70
C LEU A 621 -34.91 -2.35 6.46
N MET A 622 -35.76 -1.68 5.66
CA MET A 622 -37.12 -2.15 5.38
C MET A 622 -37.10 -3.44 4.54
N ASP A 623 -36.17 -3.53 3.58
CA ASP A 623 -36.03 -4.69 2.72
C ASP A 623 -35.55 -5.93 3.51
N VAL A 624 -34.56 -5.76 4.38
CA VAL A 624 -33.92 -6.88 5.09
C VAL A 624 -34.78 -7.49 6.20
N ARG A 625 -35.85 -6.80 6.62
CA ARG A 625 -36.83 -7.30 7.60
C ARG A 625 -37.86 -8.27 7.01
N SER A 626 -38.01 -8.30 5.68
CA SER A 626 -38.90 -9.23 4.99
C SER A 626 -38.31 -9.60 3.63
N TYR A 627 -37.05 -10.01 3.65
CA TYR A 627 -36.26 -10.26 2.47
C TYR A 627 -36.71 -11.53 1.75
N PRO A 628 -37.12 -11.45 0.48
CA PRO A 628 -37.51 -12.64 -0.28
C PRO A 628 -36.27 -13.46 -0.69
N LEU A 629 -36.39 -14.78 -0.65
CA LEU A 629 -35.37 -15.74 -1.11
C LEU A 629 -35.76 -16.37 -2.44
N PHE A 630 -34.78 -16.94 -3.15
CA PHE A 630 -35.02 -17.76 -4.36
C PHE A 630 -35.96 -18.95 -4.11
N SER A 631 -36.03 -19.45 -2.88
CA SER A 631 -37.00 -20.51 -2.51
C SER A 631 -38.46 -20.04 -2.50
N GLY A 632 -38.70 -18.73 -2.54
CA GLY A 632 -40.01 -18.10 -2.32
C GLY A 632 -40.30 -17.77 -0.86
N ASP A 633 -39.47 -18.24 0.08
CA ASP A 633 -39.59 -17.89 1.50
C ASP A 633 -39.19 -16.43 1.76
N ARG A 634 -39.61 -15.88 2.91
CA ARG A 634 -39.16 -14.56 3.37
C ARG A 634 -38.44 -14.68 4.70
N VAL A 635 -37.35 -13.92 4.86
CA VAL A 635 -36.51 -13.92 6.06
C VAL A 635 -36.45 -12.51 6.64
N ASP A 636 -36.60 -12.42 7.96
CA ASP A 636 -36.25 -11.23 8.71
C ASP A 636 -34.79 -11.35 9.19
N TRP A 637 -33.86 -10.82 8.42
CA TRP A 637 -32.43 -10.91 8.75
C TRP A 637 -32.09 -10.14 10.02
N VAL A 638 -32.84 -9.09 10.35
CA VAL A 638 -32.66 -8.35 11.60
C VAL A 638 -32.96 -9.24 12.79
N TYR A 639 -34.11 -9.93 12.75
CA TYR A 639 -34.50 -10.88 13.78
C TYR A 639 -33.50 -12.04 13.89
N GLU A 640 -33.12 -12.66 12.77
CA GLU A 640 -32.22 -13.82 12.79
C GLU A 640 -30.83 -13.46 13.34
N ILE A 641 -30.22 -12.38 12.86
CA ILE A 641 -28.89 -11.96 13.33
C ILE A 641 -28.94 -11.63 14.83
N LYS A 642 -29.89 -10.77 15.24
CA LYS A 642 -29.96 -10.27 16.62
C LYS A 642 -30.29 -11.37 17.63
N THR A 643 -31.11 -12.35 17.26
CA THR A 643 -31.49 -13.45 18.16
C THR A 643 -30.47 -14.57 18.21
N LYS A 644 -29.91 -14.97 17.07
CA LYS A 644 -28.95 -16.09 16.99
C LYS A 644 -27.57 -15.71 17.48
N LEU A 645 -27.17 -14.44 17.32
CA LEU A 645 -25.87 -13.93 17.73
C LEU A 645 -25.95 -13.08 19.01
N LYS A 646 -27.02 -13.15 19.80
CA LYS A 646 -27.24 -12.24 20.94
C LYS A 646 -26.05 -12.17 21.93
N ASP A 647 -25.33 -13.28 22.09
CA ASP A 647 -24.24 -13.43 23.07
C ASP A 647 -22.85 -13.11 22.46
N THR A 648 -22.78 -12.94 21.14
CA THR A 648 -21.53 -12.75 20.38
C THR A 648 -21.50 -11.48 19.55
N LEU A 649 -22.65 -10.87 19.26
CA LEU A 649 -22.83 -9.64 18.48
C LEU A 649 -22.70 -8.40 19.38
N ASP A 650 -21.88 -7.44 18.97
CA ASP A 650 -21.94 -6.09 19.53
C ASP A 650 -23.09 -5.32 18.86
N TYR A 651 -22.96 -5.12 17.56
CA TYR A 651 -23.97 -4.55 16.69
C TYR A 651 -23.71 -4.90 15.22
N PHE A 652 -24.71 -4.65 14.39
CA PHE A 652 -24.54 -4.58 12.95
C PHE A 652 -25.17 -3.32 12.38
N LEU A 653 -24.71 -2.96 11.19
CA LEU A 653 -25.10 -1.76 10.47
C LEU A 653 -25.92 -2.12 9.24
N VAL A 654 -26.88 -1.26 8.91
CA VAL A 654 -27.64 -1.32 7.66
C VAL A 654 -28.06 0.08 7.23
N ARG A 655 -28.15 0.31 5.91
CA ARG A 655 -28.66 1.57 5.35
C ARG A 655 -30.14 1.74 5.70
N GLU A 656 -30.52 2.94 6.12
CA GLU A 656 -31.91 3.32 6.36
C GLU A 656 -32.34 4.37 5.33
N SER A 657 -33.62 4.34 4.94
CA SER A 657 -34.15 5.32 3.98
C SER A 657 -33.99 6.74 4.49
N LEU A 658 -33.60 7.64 3.59
CA LEU A 658 -33.46 9.06 3.92
C LEU A 658 -34.83 9.66 4.31
N PRO A 659 -34.88 10.59 5.28
CA PRO A 659 -36.12 11.26 5.65
C PRO A 659 -36.69 12.10 4.51
N GLU A 660 -37.93 11.81 4.08
CA GLU A 660 -38.60 12.57 3.00
C GLU A 660 -38.83 14.04 3.35
N ASN A 661 -38.92 14.35 4.65
CA ASN A 661 -39.22 15.69 5.17
C ASN A 661 -37.97 16.55 5.43
N ASP A 662 -36.76 16.01 5.29
CA ASP A 662 -35.51 16.76 5.45
C ASP A 662 -34.51 16.39 4.34
N PRO A 663 -34.60 17.05 3.17
CA PRO A 663 -33.72 16.77 2.03
C PRO A 663 -32.26 17.18 2.26
N SER A 664 -31.94 17.86 3.38
CA SER A 664 -30.55 18.18 3.72
C SER A 664 -29.77 16.98 4.25
N VAL A 665 -30.47 15.93 4.68
CA VAL A 665 -29.87 14.67 5.15
C VAL A 665 -29.32 13.89 3.96
N ASP A 666 -28.02 13.64 3.97
CA ASP A 666 -27.28 12.96 2.90
C ASP A 666 -27.06 11.47 3.21
N SER A 667 -27.05 11.08 4.50
CA SER A 667 -26.89 9.68 4.91
C SER A 667 -27.66 9.37 6.20
N CYS A 668 -28.23 8.16 6.26
CA CYS A 668 -28.90 7.60 7.43
C CYS A 668 -28.48 6.13 7.62
N VAL A 669 -27.82 5.85 8.74
CA VAL A 669 -27.31 4.50 9.06
C VAL A 669 -27.96 3.99 10.34
N ARG A 670 -28.57 2.80 10.26
CA ARG A 670 -29.14 2.11 11.41
C ARG A 670 -28.08 1.27 12.11
N ILE A 671 -28.05 1.34 13.43
CA ILE A 671 -27.22 0.51 14.31
C ILE A 671 -28.14 -0.42 15.08
N ILE A 672 -27.93 -1.73 14.95
CA ILE A 672 -28.77 -2.75 15.57
C ILE A 672 -27.93 -3.63 16.48
N ALA A 673 -28.25 -3.63 17.77
CA ALA A 673 -27.56 -4.42 18.78
C ALA A 673 -28.55 -5.27 19.60
N PRO A 674 -28.09 -6.32 20.30
CA PRO A 674 -28.92 -7.04 21.27
C PRO A 674 -29.45 -6.15 22.40
N LYS A 675 -28.74 -5.06 22.74
CA LYS A 675 -29.06 -4.13 23.85
C LYS A 675 -29.89 -2.91 23.44
N GLY A 676 -30.29 -2.81 22.18
CA GLY A 676 -31.09 -1.69 21.66
C GLY A 676 -30.70 -1.27 20.25
N GLU A 677 -31.35 -0.22 19.74
CA GLU A 677 -31.12 0.30 18.40
C GLU A 677 -30.91 1.82 18.40
N GLY A 678 -30.13 2.27 17.43
CA GLY A 678 -29.72 3.65 17.25
C GLY A 678 -29.71 3.99 15.77
N ARG A 679 -29.63 5.27 15.45
CA ARG A 679 -29.30 5.73 14.10
C ARG A 679 -28.30 6.88 14.13
N ILE A 680 -27.48 6.94 13.10
CA ILE A 680 -26.63 8.08 12.81
C ILE A 680 -27.15 8.76 11.56
N LEU A 681 -27.37 10.07 11.66
CA LEU A 681 -27.76 10.93 10.57
C LEU A 681 -26.60 11.87 10.24
N ARG A 682 -26.31 12.02 8.95
CA ARG A 682 -25.37 13.01 8.42
C ARG A 682 -26.11 13.93 7.46
N LYS A 683 -26.00 15.23 7.65
CA LYS A 683 -26.60 16.24 6.77
C LYS A 683 -25.59 17.30 6.35
N PHE A 684 -25.85 17.98 5.25
CA PHE A 684 -25.04 19.12 4.83
C PHE A 684 -25.13 20.27 5.85
N SER A 685 -24.01 20.94 6.10
CA SER A 685 -24.00 22.17 6.91
C SER A 685 -24.85 23.25 6.23
N PRO A 686 -25.44 24.21 6.97
CA PRO A 686 -26.36 25.21 6.40
C PRO A 686 -25.77 25.96 5.20
N LYS A 687 -24.49 26.33 5.27
CA LYS A 687 -23.75 27.02 4.20
C LYS A 687 -23.63 26.16 2.94
N ILE A 688 -23.32 24.88 3.10
CA ILE A 688 -23.16 23.93 1.99
C ILE A 688 -24.51 23.60 1.37
N TRP A 689 -25.53 23.39 2.20
CA TRP A 689 -26.89 23.11 1.75
C TRP A 689 -27.47 24.27 0.94
N GLU A 690 -27.33 25.51 1.41
CA GLU A 690 -27.77 26.70 0.67
C GLU A 690 -27.09 26.79 -0.71
N ARG A 691 -25.81 26.40 -0.79
CA ARG A 691 -25.07 26.38 -2.05
C ARG A 691 -25.57 25.29 -2.99
N LEU A 692 -25.79 24.08 -2.50
CA LEU A 692 -26.34 22.96 -3.28
C LEU A 692 -27.75 23.25 -3.82
N GLN A 693 -28.57 23.98 -3.05
CA GLN A 693 -29.90 24.39 -3.51
C GLN A 693 -29.84 25.38 -4.69
N LYS A 694 -28.81 26.22 -4.74
CA LYS A 694 -28.59 27.19 -5.82
C LYS A 694 -27.91 26.55 -7.03
N ASP A 695 -27.04 25.58 -6.79
CA ASP A 695 -26.21 24.93 -7.80
C ASP A 695 -25.99 23.46 -7.45
N PRO A 696 -26.76 22.51 -8.01
CA PRO A 696 -26.56 21.08 -7.78
C PRO A 696 -25.18 20.57 -8.24
N ASP A 697 -24.55 21.22 -9.23
CA ASP A 697 -23.21 20.87 -9.71
C ASP A 697 -22.11 21.25 -8.69
N PHE A 698 -22.45 22.06 -7.68
CA PHE A 698 -21.53 22.45 -6.61
C PHE A 698 -20.89 21.24 -5.92
N ARG A 699 -21.62 20.12 -5.79
CA ARG A 699 -21.10 18.86 -5.21
C ARG A 699 -19.84 18.34 -5.91
N GLY A 700 -19.70 18.61 -7.21
CA GLY A 700 -18.52 18.24 -8.01
C GLY A 700 -17.49 19.37 -8.17
N SER A 701 -17.60 20.46 -7.40
CA SER A 701 -16.72 21.61 -7.48
C SER A 701 -15.51 21.50 -6.55
N ARG A 702 -14.43 22.22 -6.89
CA ARG A 702 -13.26 22.37 -6.03
C ARG A 702 -13.60 23.02 -4.68
N GLU A 703 -14.49 24.01 -4.68
CA GLU A 703 -14.95 24.69 -3.46
C GLU A 703 -15.64 23.72 -2.48
N PHE A 704 -16.44 22.77 -2.99
CA PHE A 704 -17.03 21.73 -2.15
C PHE A 704 -15.96 20.81 -1.54
N LYS A 705 -14.92 20.44 -2.31
CA LYS A 705 -13.78 19.64 -1.82
C LYS A 705 -13.00 20.38 -0.74
N GLU A 706 -12.70 21.66 -0.95
CA GLU A 706 -11.99 22.52 0.01
C GLU A 706 -12.75 22.66 1.35
N ALA A 707 -14.08 22.60 1.32
CA ALA A 707 -14.91 22.65 2.51
C ALA A 707 -14.96 21.35 3.33
N LYS A 708 -14.15 20.32 3.02
CA LYS A 708 -14.21 18.95 3.59
C LYS A 708 -14.55 18.83 5.08
N PHE A 709 -13.88 19.58 5.95
CA PHE A 709 -14.08 19.50 7.41
C PHE A 709 -15.27 20.30 7.93
N GLU A 710 -15.94 21.07 7.07
CA GLU A 710 -17.12 21.89 7.37
C GLU A 710 -18.36 21.44 6.56
N LYS A 711 -18.22 20.36 5.77
CA LYS A 711 -19.27 19.85 4.87
C LYS A 711 -20.53 19.42 5.62
N TYR A 712 -20.35 18.76 6.76
CA TYR A 712 -21.40 17.96 7.38
C TYR A 712 -21.62 18.27 8.86
N LEU A 713 -22.84 18.02 9.29
CA LEU A 713 -23.22 17.90 10.70
C LEU A 713 -23.80 16.51 10.93
N TYR A 714 -23.58 15.98 12.13
CA TYR A 714 -23.93 14.62 12.51
C TYR A 714 -24.80 14.62 13.76
N GLN A 715 -25.73 13.67 13.82
CA GLN A 715 -26.60 13.43 14.96
C GLN A 715 -26.67 11.93 15.24
N TYR A 716 -26.57 11.56 16.51
CA TYR A 716 -26.83 10.20 17.00
C TYR A 716 -28.14 10.18 17.78
N ALA A 717 -29.04 9.25 17.44
CA ALA A 717 -30.36 9.16 18.05
C ALA A 717 -30.70 7.72 18.45
N LEU A 718 -31.27 7.55 19.64
CA LEU A 718 -31.90 6.29 20.05
C LEU A 718 -33.26 6.15 19.39
N VAL A 719 -33.61 4.92 19.01
CA VAL A 719 -34.79 4.62 18.21
C VAL A 719 -35.47 3.36 18.72
N SER A 720 -36.76 3.22 18.42
CA SER A 720 -37.50 2.01 18.79
C SER A 720 -36.88 0.79 18.13
N ASP A 721 -36.68 -0.25 18.93
CA ASP A 721 -36.21 -1.56 18.52
C ASP A 721 -37.08 -2.14 17.41
N SER A 722 -36.45 -2.69 16.38
CA SER A 722 -37.15 -3.24 15.22
C SER A 722 -37.94 -4.50 15.56
N ILE A 723 -37.61 -5.20 16.67
CA ILE A 723 -38.29 -6.41 17.12
C ILE A 723 -39.35 -6.07 18.18
N THR A 724 -38.99 -5.26 19.19
CA THR A 724 -39.88 -5.03 20.35
C THR A 724 -40.74 -3.76 20.24
N GLY A 725 -40.41 -2.85 19.32
CA GLY A 725 -41.12 -1.59 19.11
C GLY A 725 -40.86 -0.53 20.18
N LYS A 726 -39.94 -0.76 21.12
CA LYS A 726 -39.61 0.14 22.24
C LYS A 726 -38.17 0.60 22.17
N VAL A 727 -37.85 1.76 22.72
CA VAL A 727 -36.45 2.17 22.91
C VAL A 727 -35.87 1.36 24.08
N GLU A 728 -34.92 0.45 23.81
CA GLU A 728 -34.39 -0.47 24.84
C GLU A 728 -33.08 0.00 25.46
N GLY A 729 -32.24 0.72 24.71
CA GLY A 729 -30.94 1.18 25.21
C GLY A 729 -30.06 1.80 24.13
N ASP A 730 -28.86 2.20 24.54
CA ASP A 730 -27.81 2.74 23.68
C ASP A 730 -26.96 1.60 23.08
N PRO A 731 -27.08 1.30 21.77
CA PRO A 731 -26.31 0.23 21.12
C PRO A 731 -24.80 0.50 21.05
N LEU A 732 -24.35 1.75 21.10
CA LEU A 732 -22.91 2.07 21.12
C LEU A 732 -22.38 2.20 22.55
N GLY A 733 -23.25 2.37 23.55
CA GLY A 733 -22.90 2.47 24.97
C GLY A 733 -22.13 3.74 25.32
N MET A 734 -22.24 4.79 24.50
CA MET A 734 -21.53 6.06 24.67
C MET A 734 -22.18 6.96 25.73
N MET A 735 -23.51 6.95 25.85
CA MET A 735 -24.25 7.76 26.83
C MET A 735 -23.88 7.41 28.27
N ASN A 736 -23.57 6.14 28.55
CA ASN A 736 -23.12 5.71 29.87
C ASN A 736 -21.68 6.13 30.20
N GLN A 737 -20.91 6.58 29.21
CA GLN A 737 -19.50 6.97 29.35
C GLN A 737 -19.29 8.49 29.33
N SER A 738 -20.25 9.27 28.81
CA SER A 738 -20.12 10.72 28.66
C SER A 738 -21.45 11.45 28.82
N SER A 739 -21.54 12.31 29.85
CA SER A 739 -22.69 13.19 30.07
C SER A 739 -22.89 14.20 28.95
N LEU A 740 -21.81 14.61 28.27
CA LEU A 740 -21.86 15.48 27.09
C LEU A 740 -22.62 14.79 25.96
N VAL A 741 -22.22 13.55 25.63
CA VAL A 741 -22.89 12.76 24.59
C VAL A 741 -24.33 12.46 24.97
N THR A 742 -24.61 12.12 26.23
CA THR A 742 -25.98 11.95 26.73
C THR A 742 -26.84 13.17 26.46
N THR A 743 -26.32 14.37 26.80
CA THR A 743 -27.03 15.63 26.56
C THR A 743 -27.30 15.84 25.07
N TRP A 744 -26.31 15.59 24.21
CA TRP A 744 -26.45 15.74 22.76
C TRP A 744 -27.53 14.80 22.20
N VAL A 745 -27.56 13.56 22.64
CA VAL A 745 -28.53 12.55 22.20
C VAL A 745 -29.94 12.86 22.72
N GLU A 746 -30.10 13.17 24.00
CA GLU A 746 -31.40 13.48 24.61
C GLU A 746 -32.06 14.74 24.04
N LEU A 747 -31.24 15.75 23.71
CA LEU A 747 -31.71 17.00 23.10
C LEU A 747 -31.78 16.94 21.57
N GLY A 748 -31.33 15.84 20.94
CA GLY A 748 -31.28 15.71 19.49
C GLY A 748 -30.40 16.78 18.82
N GLN A 749 -29.22 17.05 19.36
CA GLN A 749 -28.33 18.08 18.85
C GLN A 749 -27.51 17.60 17.64
N TRP A 750 -27.15 18.56 16.78
CA TRP A 750 -26.31 18.35 15.61
C TRP A 750 -24.93 18.95 15.89
N HIS A 751 -23.88 18.18 15.63
CA HIS A 751 -22.49 18.61 15.86
C HIS A 751 -21.63 18.34 14.63
N SER A 752 -20.57 19.13 14.49
CA SER A 752 -19.55 18.98 13.46
C SER A 752 -18.71 17.70 13.66
N ASP A 753 -17.95 17.35 12.61
CA ASP A 753 -17.00 16.25 12.64
C ASP A 753 -15.97 16.39 13.78
N GLU A 754 -15.39 17.58 13.92
CA GLU A 754 -14.39 17.86 14.95
C GLU A 754 -15.00 17.77 16.36
N GLU A 755 -16.22 18.27 16.57
CA GLU A 755 -16.89 18.17 17.88
C GLU A 755 -17.13 16.70 18.28
N TRP A 756 -17.55 15.85 17.35
CA TRP A 756 -17.72 14.41 17.61
C TRP A 756 -16.38 13.69 17.83
N LEU A 757 -15.36 14.02 17.04
CA LEU A 757 -14.00 13.48 17.22
C LEU A 757 -13.50 13.78 18.64
N GLN A 758 -13.60 15.03 19.09
CA GLN A 758 -13.17 15.43 20.44
C GLN A 758 -14.05 14.81 21.54
N ALA A 759 -15.38 14.76 21.35
CA ALA A 759 -16.30 14.21 22.35
C ALA A 759 -16.12 12.70 22.56
N THR A 760 -15.69 11.98 21.52
CA THR A 760 -15.48 10.52 21.57
C THR A 760 -14.07 10.11 22.01
N ALA A 761 -13.11 11.04 22.12
CA ALA A 761 -11.70 10.75 22.40
C ALA A 761 -11.42 9.93 23.69
N LYS A 762 -12.37 9.93 24.63
CA LYS A 762 -12.26 9.19 25.90
C LYS A 762 -13.22 8.00 26.00
N LEU A 763 -13.95 7.69 24.94
CA LEU A 763 -14.97 6.65 24.93
C LEU A 763 -14.42 5.37 24.30
N ASP A 764 -15.09 4.26 24.59
CA ASP A 764 -14.76 2.97 23.99
C ASP A 764 -15.03 2.89 22.48
N ARG A 765 -15.85 3.84 21.96
CA ARG A 765 -16.24 3.97 20.56
C ARG A 765 -15.59 5.23 19.97
N LEU A 766 -14.28 5.15 19.74
CA LEU A 766 -13.51 6.26 19.18
C LEU A 766 -14.03 6.62 17.78
N ASP A 767 -14.47 7.87 17.62
CA ASP A 767 -14.88 8.48 16.35
C ASP A 767 -15.96 7.69 15.56
N ALA A 768 -16.72 6.84 16.26
CA ALA A 768 -17.67 5.94 15.62
C ALA A 768 -18.77 6.67 14.85
N ILE A 769 -19.16 7.88 15.29
CA ILE A 769 -20.21 8.66 14.61
C ILE A 769 -19.80 9.02 13.19
N HIS A 770 -18.58 9.56 13.02
CA HIS A 770 -18.04 9.88 11.71
C HIS A 770 -17.89 8.60 10.89
N GLU A 771 -17.11 7.64 11.39
CA GLU A 771 -16.71 6.45 10.63
C GLU A 771 -17.90 5.61 10.16
N ILE A 772 -18.92 5.40 11.03
CA ILE A 772 -20.13 4.66 10.66
C ILE A 772 -20.95 5.42 9.61
N SER A 773 -21.07 6.74 9.73
CA SER A 773 -21.88 7.54 8.79
C SER A 773 -21.31 7.54 7.37
N HIS A 774 -19.98 7.39 7.26
CA HIS A 774 -19.24 7.35 6.00
C HIS A 774 -19.01 5.92 5.47
N LEU A 775 -19.31 4.87 6.25
CA LEU A 775 -19.09 3.47 5.84
C LEU A 775 -19.76 3.14 4.50
N TYR A 776 -20.97 3.68 4.27
CA TYR A 776 -21.81 3.40 3.11
C TYR A 776 -21.68 4.39 1.96
N ASP A 777 -20.74 5.34 2.04
CA ASP A 777 -20.43 6.25 0.94
C ASP A 777 -19.77 5.52 -0.25
N SER A 778 -19.20 4.33 -0.01
CA SER A 778 -18.76 3.42 -1.06
C SER A 778 -19.87 2.43 -1.43
N ASP A 779 -20.16 2.32 -2.74
CA ASP A 779 -21.04 1.29 -3.31
C ASP A 779 -20.48 -0.15 -3.14
N LEU A 780 -19.23 -0.28 -2.68
CA LEU A 780 -18.59 -1.56 -2.41
C LEU A 780 -18.80 -2.03 -0.96
N ALA A 781 -19.28 -1.17 -0.06
CA ALA A 781 -19.60 -1.56 1.30
C ALA A 781 -20.80 -2.51 1.34
N GLY A 782 -20.74 -3.54 2.20
CA GLY A 782 -21.76 -4.59 2.24
C GLY A 782 -23.18 -4.11 2.49
N THR A 783 -24.17 -4.98 2.33
CA THR A 783 -25.54 -4.65 2.76
C THR A 783 -25.63 -4.56 4.29
N LEU A 784 -25.09 -5.58 4.97
CA LEU A 784 -24.98 -5.64 6.43
C LEU A 784 -23.51 -5.77 6.82
N ASN A 785 -23.07 -4.97 7.80
CA ASN A 785 -21.73 -5.07 8.38
C ASN A 785 -21.87 -5.37 9.88
N LEU A 786 -21.39 -6.53 10.31
CA LEU A 786 -21.56 -7.04 11.67
C LEU A 786 -20.22 -6.96 12.41
N PHE A 787 -20.28 -6.58 13.68
CA PHE A 787 -19.13 -6.49 14.58
C PHE A 787 -19.36 -7.35 15.84
N PRO A 788 -18.40 -8.19 16.24
CA PRO A 788 -18.53 -9.03 17.41
C PRO A 788 -18.32 -8.22 18.69
N ALA A 789 -18.93 -8.69 19.78
CA ALA A 789 -18.76 -8.12 21.10
C ALA A 789 -17.31 -8.27 21.60
N ARG A 790 -16.98 -7.51 22.65
CA ARG A 790 -15.66 -7.57 23.33
C ARG A 790 -15.30 -9.00 23.72
N GLY A 791 -14.08 -9.42 23.36
CA GLY A 791 -13.57 -10.78 23.61
C GLY A 791 -14.18 -11.88 22.74
N LYS A 792 -15.06 -11.52 21.80
CA LYS A 792 -15.70 -12.44 20.84
C LYS A 792 -15.11 -12.26 19.44
N GLY A 793 -15.30 -13.26 18.58
CA GLY A 793 -14.91 -13.21 17.18
C GLY A 793 -15.87 -13.99 16.28
N PHE A 794 -15.92 -13.62 15.01
CA PHE A 794 -16.67 -14.33 13.98
C PHE A 794 -15.73 -15.15 13.12
N ASN A 795 -15.99 -16.45 12.99
CA ASN A 795 -15.31 -17.26 11.98
C ASN A 795 -13.76 -17.17 12.08
N THR A 796 -13.23 -17.25 13.31
CA THR A 796 -11.79 -17.16 13.63
C THR A 796 -11.30 -18.41 14.35
N HIS A 797 -10.08 -18.84 14.01
CA HIS A 797 -9.37 -19.92 14.67
C HIS A 797 -8.15 -19.44 15.47
N VAL A 798 -7.95 -18.12 15.55
CA VAL A 798 -6.76 -17.51 16.15
C VAL A 798 -7.13 -16.50 17.23
N PRO A 799 -6.30 -16.41 18.29
CA PRO A 799 -6.60 -15.59 19.47
C PRO A 799 -6.50 -14.08 19.23
N GLY A 800 -5.61 -13.61 18.35
CA GLY A 800 -5.53 -12.19 18.01
C GLY A 800 -6.60 -11.81 16.98
N ARG A 801 -7.36 -10.75 17.28
CA ARG A 801 -8.45 -10.23 16.44
C ARG A 801 -8.32 -8.72 16.26
N HIS A 802 -8.60 -8.24 15.06
CA HIS A 802 -8.86 -6.81 14.77
C HIS A 802 -10.13 -6.69 13.93
N ALA A 803 -10.34 -5.59 13.19
CA ALA A 803 -11.50 -5.28 12.32
C ALA A 803 -12.77 -4.81 13.03
N GLY A 804 -12.77 -4.76 14.36
CA GLY A 804 -13.89 -4.31 15.17
C GLY A 804 -13.90 -2.81 15.45
N GLU A 805 -14.80 -2.45 16.36
CA GLU A 805 -15.15 -1.07 16.73
C GLU A 805 -14.78 -0.71 18.17
N LEU A 806 -14.02 -1.59 18.82
CA LEU A 806 -13.57 -1.41 20.20
C LEU A 806 -12.34 -0.50 20.25
N PHE A 807 -12.19 0.20 21.38
CA PHE A 807 -11.10 1.13 21.62
C PHE A 807 -9.72 0.53 21.35
N GLU A 808 -9.47 -0.71 21.79
CA GLU A 808 -8.16 -1.34 21.63
C GLU A 808 -7.80 -1.64 20.17
N GLU A 809 -8.81 -1.83 19.32
CA GLU A 809 -8.63 -2.02 17.87
C GLU A 809 -8.54 -0.68 17.13
N LYS A 810 -9.32 0.30 17.60
CA LYS A 810 -9.43 1.64 17.01
C LYS A 810 -8.28 2.56 17.34
N ASN A 811 -7.71 2.45 18.55
CA ASN A 811 -6.61 3.29 19.00
C ASN A 811 -5.29 2.70 18.54
N SER A 812 -4.88 3.02 17.31
CA SER A 812 -3.59 2.61 16.78
C SER A 812 -2.44 3.46 17.36
N LEU A 813 -1.20 3.01 17.17
CA LEU A 813 -0.02 3.78 17.52
C LEU A 813 0.19 4.94 16.54
N GLN A 814 0.48 6.15 17.01
CA GLN A 814 0.95 7.25 16.17
C GLN A 814 1.86 8.20 16.96
N VAL A 815 3.07 8.44 16.44
CA VAL A 815 4.05 9.34 17.06
C VAL A 815 4.95 9.97 16.00
N TYR A 816 5.29 11.24 16.22
CA TYR A 816 6.30 11.98 15.45
C TYR A 816 7.53 12.26 16.29
N TYR A 817 8.71 12.12 15.71
CA TYR A 817 9.99 12.21 16.42
C TYR A 817 11.09 12.85 15.57
N GLY A 818 12.12 13.38 16.21
CA GLY A 818 13.25 14.07 15.59
C GLY A 818 13.56 15.40 16.27
N SER A 819 14.72 16.01 15.98
CA SER A 819 15.16 17.23 16.67
C SER A 819 14.32 18.48 16.35
N LEU A 820 13.44 18.38 15.37
CA LEU A 820 12.49 19.41 14.94
C LEU A 820 11.24 19.50 15.82
N ILE A 821 10.99 18.48 16.65
CA ILE A 821 9.87 18.43 17.58
C ILE A 821 10.35 19.00 18.92
N PRO A 822 9.69 20.02 19.50
CA PRO A 822 10.01 20.48 20.86
C PRO A 822 9.61 19.39 21.86
N HIS A 823 10.20 19.43 23.07
CA HIS A 823 9.86 18.67 24.28
C HIS A 823 8.47 18.00 24.28
N PRO A 824 8.31 16.81 24.91
CA PRO A 824 7.23 15.88 24.62
C PRO A 824 5.89 16.58 24.44
N LYS A 825 5.37 16.51 23.21
CA LYS A 825 4.05 17.03 22.85
C LYS A 825 3.05 15.89 22.94
N LYS A 826 1.84 16.22 23.39
CA LYS A 826 0.70 15.30 23.39
C LYS A 826 -0.40 15.87 22.52
N ILE A 827 -0.83 15.08 21.55
CA ILE A 827 -2.02 15.33 20.75
C ILE A 827 -3.11 14.45 21.32
N ALA A 828 -4.22 15.05 21.76
CA ALA A 828 -5.28 14.31 22.45
C ALA A 828 -5.91 13.23 21.54
N ILE A 829 -6.22 13.59 20.29
CA ILE A 829 -6.80 12.70 19.30
C ILE A 829 -6.44 13.17 17.89
N ALA A 830 -6.21 12.22 16.97
CA ALA A 830 -6.12 12.45 15.54
C ALA A 830 -6.52 11.16 14.79
N ARG A 831 -6.82 11.25 13.50
CA ARG A 831 -7.00 10.08 12.63
C ARG A 831 -5.65 9.64 12.06
N GLY A 832 -5.41 8.33 11.95
CA GLY A 832 -4.13 7.79 11.48
C GLY A 832 -3.72 8.31 10.09
N GLY A 833 -4.69 8.55 9.20
CA GLY A 833 -4.46 9.13 7.87
C GLY A 833 -3.79 10.52 7.86
N SER A 834 -3.68 11.19 9.01
CA SER A 834 -2.89 12.41 9.17
C SER A 834 -1.37 12.18 9.08
N MET A 835 -0.87 10.94 9.26
CA MET A 835 0.55 10.60 9.17
C MET A 835 1.17 10.98 7.82
N PRO A 836 0.74 10.43 6.67
CA PRO A 836 1.32 10.77 5.37
C PRO A 836 1.20 12.28 5.07
N VAL A 837 0.05 12.88 5.38
CA VAL A 837 -0.21 14.30 5.14
C VAL A 837 0.75 15.19 5.93
N THR A 838 1.10 14.80 7.15
CA THR A 838 2.06 15.52 8.00
C THR A 838 3.49 15.42 7.47
N LEU A 839 3.91 14.24 7.00
CA LEU A 839 5.24 14.05 6.42
C LEU A 839 5.40 14.80 5.08
N ILE A 840 4.36 14.78 4.23
CA ILE A 840 4.31 15.55 2.98
C ILE A 840 4.39 17.05 3.27
N HIS A 841 3.61 17.55 4.23
CA HIS A 841 3.65 18.97 4.63
C HIS A 841 5.04 19.37 5.12
N TYR A 842 5.70 18.53 5.93
CA TYR A 842 7.07 18.79 6.35
C TYR A 842 8.04 18.89 5.16
N LEU A 843 8.02 17.91 4.26
CA LEU A 843 8.93 17.84 3.10
C LEU A 843 8.73 19.03 2.14
N TRP A 844 7.48 19.35 1.80
CA TRP A 844 7.16 20.45 0.87
C TRP A 844 7.25 21.84 1.50
N GLY A 845 6.99 21.95 2.81
CA GLY A 845 6.82 23.22 3.51
C GLY A 845 5.46 23.88 3.26
N ASP A 846 5.16 24.88 4.09
CA ASP A 846 3.83 25.52 4.16
C ASP A 846 3.35 26.03 2.79
N GLU A 847 4.20 26.71 2.02
CA GLU A 847 3.83 27.31 0.73
C GLU A 847 3.34 26.26 -0.28
N LYS A 848 4.16 25.25 -0.58
CA LYS A 848 3.81 24.21 -1.55
C LYS A 848 2.76 23.24 -1.03
N PHE A 849 2.70 23.02 0.29
CA PHE A 849 1.68 22.16 0.88
C PHE A 849 0.29 22.78 0.79
N ASN A 850 0.14 24.09 0.98
CA ASN A 850 -1.15 24.77 0.86
C ASN A 850 -1.79 24.56 -0.52
N ASP A 851 -0.98 24.44 -1.58
CA ASP A 851 -1.45 24.17 -2.94
C ASP A 851 -2.04 22.76 -3.13
N ILE A 852 -1.73 21.81 -2.25
CA ILE A 852 -2.14 20.41 -2.37
C ILE A 852 -2.92 19.88 -1.15
N GLU A 853 -3.08 20.67 -0.09
CA GLU A 853 -3.73 20.25 1.18
C GLU A 853 -5.15 19.69 0.96
N TYR A 854 -5.87 20.20 -0.03
CA TYR A 854 -7.21 19.74 -0.37
C TYR A 854 -7.24 18.41 -1.14
N ASN A 855 -6.09 17.84 -1.52
CA ASN A 855 -6.01 16.51 -2.14
C ASN A 855 -6.08 15.36 -1.14
N PHE A 856 -5.94 15.65 0.16
CA PHE A 856 -5.98 14.68 1.25
C PHE A 856 -7.30 14.77 2.00
N ASP A 857 -7.69 13.72 2.71
CA ASP A 857 -8.92 13.70 3.53
C ASP A 857 -8.65 13.96 5.02
N PHE A 858 -7.38 14.04 5.39
CA PHE A 858 -6.93 14.22 6.76
C PHE A 858 -6.20 15.55 6.93
N LYS A 859 -6.28 16.13 8.13
CA LYS A 859 -5.53 17.34 8.49
C LYS A 859 -4.07 17.00 8.72
N SER A 860 -3.18 17.89 8.29
CA SER A 860 -1.77 17.83 8.68
C SER A 860 -1.60 18.26 10.13
N LEU A 861 -0.81 17.51 10.91
CA LEU A 861 -0.44 17.87 12.28
C LEU A 861 0.87 18.66 12.36
N TRP A 862 1.52 18.95 11.22
CA TRP A 862 2.86 19.55 11.19
C TRP A 862 2.92 20.90 11.94
N ARG A 863 1.90 21.74 11.77
CA ARG A 863 1.80 23.04 12.44
C ARG A 863 1.68 22.90 13.95
N ASP A 864 1.03 21.84 14.42
CA ASP A 864 0.81 21.59 15.84
C ASP A 864 2.04 20.99 16.52
N ILE A 865 2.85 20.22 15.79
CA ILE A 865 4.00 19.48 16.35
C ILE A 865 5.34 20.19 16.21
N ARG A 866 5.52 21.07 15.21
CA ARG A 866 6.82 21.73 14.99
C ARG A 866 7.25 22.64 16.13
N LYS A 867 8.56 22.90 16.24
CA LYS A 867 9.10 24.02 17.04
C LYS A 867 8.60 25.33 16.43
N GLU A 868 8.13 26.25 17.26
CA GLU A 868 7.94 27.65 16.83
C GLU A 868 9.31 28.17 16.39
N GLN A 869 9.39 28.68 15.15
CA GLN A 869 10.61 29.24 14.56
C GLN A 869 10.66 30.75 14.77
#